data_AF-A0A972ERD7-F1
#
_entry.id   AF-A0A972ERD7-F1
#
_cell.length_a   1.000
_cell.length_b   1.000
_cell.length_c   1.000
_cell.angle_alpha   90.00
_cell.angle_beta   90.00
_cell.angle_gamma   90.00
#
_symmetry.space_group_name_H-M   'P 1'
#
loop_
_entity.id
_entity.type
_entity.pdbx_description
1 polymer ?
#
loop_
_entity_poly.entity_id
_entity_poly.type
_entity_poly.pdbx_seq_one_letter_code
_entity_poly.pdbx_strand_id
1 'polypeptide(L)'
;MTQNLDFSFSADLAPRFNRLNRAVLSAEKAEQWQPAIAEMTRFLLEVEEFVRRRADLLAEDLPTSSRVLSLLLTLAATGTQGRLELFQPKDEQTREYRLQLDEDYLPSSAEMRRNAIRIAKAYLNAPVFASLREDIRVEILPLLDSLDEARDPDRFMAYRVVQIGNIYERLFALRVRTSEPLLVGTRTRAGLLREIYDRKYLRFGTSGVRGRWQNDFTETRARQVVQAICDFMNNRNVPAFVGAENLAGKRVVIGHDTRRNADVVTRWAAETCLANGFRVDLGNRDVPTPALAFYETDVLPPEEVAGLIIATASHNPPEWQGIKFNPRLGYPAPTNVTDFIAFRINELQLEDQGGGAAELESAEARGLVTGFDPLDQYVRWIKNNGNGNQRIPIDFDRIRRFFADKHVVVDEMHGCGRGYLTRLLGEAGVRHTVLHAEVDPELGGQDYANPEEPFNFLLKQTVAESGAHLGMGMDTDADRYGIVDKGGVYFRPNQILTMLVRYLGVDRGLTGRVIATQTGSPLIEPLAGMIPGNEDNQPAAGALPGYVGQRIYKCRVGDIASRALKYAFMVPVGIKYIEEIRRMDDRYNTLKVLPENWRDRILIGGEESSGLTSRGHVTDKDGPWANILIMDMLAYYGTRAENPLCTLKELWEDTVRMPGLWETFGTSTDPTSHAGRADVDAPLEAKEGFINYYLDLALREDPQNLRLAGLKITYLGGIRYELVEMQLEDEHGGDHHYLRVRASGTEPINRIYIESSSRETGQAMMREALQRLELITMDCLKNAHSPWHLVDMLTQTSLSPELLALVQQTISSRGWQISDLREKIERLSATLEKRNRKVIGQWGQALR
;
A
#
# COMPACT_ATOMS: atom_id res chain seq x y z
N MET A 1 41.04 -20.55 23.24
CA MET A 1 40.94 -19.10 22.96
C MET A 1 39.97 -18.79 21.84
N THR A 2 39.97 -19.54 20.72
CA THR A 2 39.02 -19.38 19.59
C THR A 2 37.55 -19.56 19.98
N GLN A 3 37.18 -20.58 20.78
CA GLN A 3 35.78 -20.76 21.24
C GLN A 3 35.25 -19.60 22.11
N ASN A 4 36.08 -18.97 22.95
CA ASN A 4 35.66 -17.83 23.78
C ASN A 4 35.50 -16.54 22.97
N LEU A 5 36.31 -16.34 21.93
CA LEU A 5 36.19 -15.20 21.00
C LEU A 5 34.90 -15.34 20.15
N ASP A 6 34.60 -16.54 19.68
CA ASP A 6 33.39 -16.80 18.88
C ASP A 6 32.10 -16.64 19.70
N PHE A 7 32.10 -17.04 20.97
CA PHE A 7 30.96 -16.84 21.87
C PHE A 7 30.74 -15.35 22.17
N SER A 8 31.82 -14.60 22.43
CA SER A 8 31.75 -13.15 22.64
C SER A 8 31.24 -12.41 21.41
N PHE A 9 31.64 -12.82 20.20
CA PHE A 9 31.16 -12.22 18.96
C PHE A 9 29.68 -12.53 18.72
N SER A 10 29.24 -13.78 18.89
CA SER A 10 27.84 -14.16 18.75
C SER A 10 26.92 -13.38 19.71
N ALA A 11 27.34 -13.19 20.96
CA ALA A 11 26.56 -12.47 21.97
C ALA A 11 26.47 -10.96 21.72
N ASP A 12 27.54 -10.34 21.21
CA ASP A 12 27.60 -8.90 20.92
C ASP A 12 27.08 -8.54 19.52
N LEU A 13 26.85 -9.52 18.64
CA LEU A 13 26.55 -9.31 17.22
C LEU A 13 25.38 -8.34 16.98
N ALA A 14 24.23 -8.60 17.60
CA ALA A 14 23.02 -7.80 17.39
C ALA A 14 23.09 -6.42 18.06
N PRO A 15 23.44 -6.28 19.36
CA PRO A 15 23.58 -4.97 19.99
C PRO A 15 24.63 -4.07 19.30
N ARG A 16 25.76 -4.66 18.89
CA ARG A 16 26.81 -3.91 18.16
C ARG A 16 26.33 -3.48 16.78
N PHE A 17 25.68 -4.36 16.02
CA PHE A 17 25.10 -3.98 14.73
C PHE A 17 24.06 -2.87 14.89
N ASN A 18 23.12 -2.99 15.83
CA ASN A 18 22.08 -1.98 16.06
C ASN A 18 22.68 -0.61 16.37
N ARG A 19 23.69 -0.54 17.24
CA ARG A 19 24.42 0.70 17.54
C ARG A 19 25.08 1.31 16.29
N LEU A 20 25.81 0.51 15.52
CA LEU A 20 26.50 0.97 14.31
C LEU A 20 25.53 1.39 13.22
N ASN A 21 24.45 0.63 13.02
CA ASN A 21 23.43 0.91 12.02
C ASN A 21 22.65 2.19 12.37
N ARG A 22 22.35 2.43 13.66
CA ARG A 22 21.82 3.71 14.12
C ARG A 22 22.74 4.88 13.79
N ALA A 23 24.05 4.74 14.01
CA ALA A 23 25.01 5.79 13.66
C ALA A 23 24.99 6.09 12.15
N VAL A 24 24.94 5.05 11.31
CA VAL A 24 24.82 5.20 9.85
C VAL A 24 23.51 5.88 9.47
N LEU A 25 22.36 5.46 10.03
CA LEU A 25 21.02 5.97 9.69
C LEU A 25 20.72 7.37 10.21
N SER A 26 21.36 7.79 11.30
CA SER A 26 21.16 9.11 11.91
C SER A 26 22.16 10.16 11.43
N ALA A 27 23.22 9.76 10.71
CA ALA A 27 24.22 10.69 10.21
C ALA A 27 23.64 11.65 9.15
N GLU A 28 23.94 12.94 9.30
CA GLU A 28 23.50 14.02 8.41
C GLU A 28 24.64 14.84 7.81
N LYS A 29 25.87 14.69 8.34
CA LYS A 29 27.06 15.43 7.88
C LYS A 29 28.27 14.51 7.74
N ALA A 30 29.29 14.97 7.01
CA ALA A 30 30.52 14.20 6.79
C ALA A 30 31.20 13.75 8.07
N GLU A 31 31.26 14.62 9.07
CA GLU A 31 31.89 14.31 10.35
C GLU A 31 31.12 13.22 11.13
N GLN A 32 29.89 12.89 10.72
CA GLN A 32 29.06 11.85 11.29
C GLN A 32 29.05 10.58 10.43
N TRP A 33 28.81 10.69 9.12
CA TRP A 33 28.68 9.50 8.27
C TRP A 33 30.03 8.84 7.98
N GLN A 34 31.12 9.60 7.84
CA GLN A 34 32.44 9.01 7.57
C GLN A 34 32.89 8.05 8.68
N PRO A 35 32.91 8.43 9.98
CA PRO A 35 33.25 7.49 11.04
C PRO A 35 32.22 6.35 11.17
N ALA A 36 30.92 6.63 11.01
CA ALA A 36 29.89 5.59 11.12
C ALA A 36 30.04 4.51 10.03
N ILE A 37 30.26 4.92 8.78
CA ILE A 37 30.49 4.01 7.64
C ILE A 37 31.80 3.25 7.84
N ALA A 38 32.87 3.89 8.30
CA ALA A 38 34.15 3.24 8.56
C ALA A 38 34.04 2.16 9.66
N GLU A 39 33.35 2.44 10.76
CA GLU A 39 33.13 1.49 11.84
C GLU A 39 32.24 0.32 11.42
N MET A 40 31.15 0.60 10.69
CA MET A 40 30.30 -0.45 10.13
C MET A 40 31.08 -1.32 9.12
N THR A 41 31.92 -0.72 8.28
CA THR A 41 32.77 -1.47 7.35
C THR A 41 33.77 -2.36 8.08
N ARG A 42 34.38 -1.89 9.17
CA ARG A 42 35.25 -2.73 10.02
C ARG A 42 34.47 -3.89 10.65
N PHE A 43 33.26 -3.64 11.13
CA PHE A 43 32.39 -4.68 11.65
C PHE A 43 32.02 -5.72 10.58
N LEU A 44 31.77 -5.31 9.34
CA LEU A 44 31.52 -6.24 8.24
C LEU A 44 32.71 -7.16 7.95
N LEU A 45 33.95 -6.69 8.10
CA LEU A 45 35.15 -7.56 7.96
C LEU A 45 35.18 -8.65 9.03
N GLU A 46 34.72 -8.35 10.26
CA GLU A 46 34.59 -9.36 11.32
C GLU A 46 33.47 -10.37 11.02
N VAL A 47 32.32 -9.89 10.51
CA VAL A 47 31.21 -10.75 10.05
C VAL A 47 31.65 -11.64 8.89
N GLU A 48 32.42 -11.10 7.95
CA GLU A 48 32.98 -11.87 6.84
C GLU A 48 33.90 -12.98 7.33
N GLU A 49 34.82 -12.66 8.23
CA GLU A 49 35.75 -13.63 8.79
C GLU A 49 35.01 -14.72 9.58
N PHE A 50 33.95 -14.35 10.29
CA PHE A 50 33.05 -15.28 10.95
C PHE A 50 32.39 -16.25 9.95
N VAL A 51 31.77 -15.72 8.89
CA VAL A 51 31.09 -16.54 7.85
C VAL A 51 32.09 -17.49 7.19
N ARG A 52 33.30 -16.99 6.88
CA ARG A 52 34.36 -17.78 6.24
C ARG A 52 34.88 -18.89 7.14
N ARG A 53 35.15 -18.63 8.43
CA ARG A 53 35.68 -19.63 9.37
C ARG A 53 34.64 -20.67 9.77
N ARG A 54 33.35 -20.31 9.78
CA ARG A 54 32.26 -21.16 10.28
C ARG A 54 31.32 -21.64 9.17
N ALA A 55 31.72 -21.59 7.91
CA ALA A 55 30.88 -21.99 6.78
C ALA A 55 30.22 -23.37 6.99
N ASP A 56 30.98 -24.34 7.50
CA ASP A 56 30.49 -25.70 7.78
C ASP A 56 29.55 -25.79 9.00
N LEU A 57 29.61 -24.80 9.91
CA LEU A 57 28.92 -24.81 11.20
C LEU A 57 27.77 -23.79 11.28
N LEU A 58 27.47 -23.08 10.17
CA LEU A 58 26.44 -22.05 10.14
C LEU A 58 25.04 -22.56 10.54
N ALA A 59 24.78 -23.85 10.43
CA ALA A 59 23.49 -24.44 10.85
C ALA A 59 23.49 -24.97 12.29
N GLU A 60 24.62 -24.98 12.99
CA GLU A 60 24.68 -25.46 14.38
C GLU A 60 24.12 -24.42 15.37
N ASP A 61 24.36 -23.14 15.07
CA ASP A 61 23.84 -21.96 15.81
C ASP A 61 22.88 -21.15 14.93
N LEU A 62 21.64 -21.64 14.81
CA LEU A 62 20.60 -21.03 13.98
C LEU A 62 20.28 -19.57 14.35
N PRO A 63 20.17 -19.19 15.64
CA PRO A 63 19.92 -17.80 16.01
C PRO A 63 21.02 -16.85 15.53
N THR A 64 22.30 -17.17 15.76
CA THR A 64 23.40 -16.32 15.28
C THR A 64 23.46 -16.30 13.76
N SER A 65 23.29 -17.45 13.12
CA SER A 65 23.35 -17.58 11.66
C SER A 65 22.26 -16.76 10.94
N SER A 66 21.01 -16.85 11.43
CA SER A 66 19.91 -16.04 10.89
C SER A 66 20.10 -14.55 11.12
N ARG A 67 20.66 -14.12 12.27
CA ARG A 67 21.05 -12.71 12.51
C ARG A 67 22.08 -12.22 11.51
N VAL A 68 23.10 -13.03 11.18
CA VAL A 68 24.12 -12.68 10.19
C VAL A 68 23.49 -12.38 8.83
N LEU A 69 22.61 -13.24 8.32
CA LEU A 69 21.96 -12.93 7.05
C LEU A 69 21.04 -11.71 7.17
N SER A 70 20.29 -11.59 8.26
CA SER A 70 19.33 -10.49 8.44
C SER A 70 19.99 -9.11 8.53
N LEU A 71 21.10 -8.99 9.26
CA LEU A 71 21.85 -7.72 9.34
C LEU A 71 22.49 -7.37 7.98
N LEU A 72 22.95 -8.36 7.21
CA LEU A 72 23.55 -8.13 5.89
C LEU A 72 22.50 -7.62 4.89
N LEU A 73 21.31 -8.24 4.88
CA LEU A 73 20.19 -7.80 4.05
C LEU A 73 19.68 -6.41 4.47
N THR A 74 19.57 -6.16 5.78
CA THR A 74 19.20 -4.85 6.32
C THR A 74 20.16 -3.79 5.82
N LEU A 75 21.47 -3.99 5.99
CA LEU A 75 22.48 -3.01 5.57
C LEU A 75 22.52 -2.84 4.05
N ALA A 76 22.39 -3.92 3.28
CA ALA A 76 22.31 -3.85 1.82
C ALA A 76 21.12 -2.99 1.34
N ALA A 77 20.01 -2.98 2.09
CA ALA A 77 18.83 -2.19 1.76
C ALA A 77 18.88 -0.74 2.26
N THR A 78 19.29 -0.53 3.51
CA THR A 78 19.14 0.76 4.21
C THR A 78 20.46 1.51 4.43
N GLY A 79 21.62 0.89 4.14
CA GLY A 79 22.94 1.46 4.41
C GLY A 79 23.22 2.77 3.67
N THR A 80 22.50 3.03 2.58
CA THR A 80 22.39 4.34 1.95
C THR A 80 20.95 4.79 2.14
N GLN A 81 20.78 5.87 2.90
CA GLN A 81 19.48 6.40 3.30
C GLN A 81 18.75 7.11 2.16
N GLY A 82 17.48 6.75 1.94
CA GLY A 82 16.63 7.31 0.89
C GLY A 82 16.47 8.84 0.98
N ARG A 83 16.40 9.41 2.19
CA ARG A 83 16.31 10.88 2.37
C ARG A 83 17.52 11.63 1.80
N LEU A 84 18.70 11.00 1.81
CA LEU A 84 19.93 11.56 1.27
C LEU A 84 20.09 11.23 -0.22
N GLU A 85 19.68 10.04 -0.66
CA GLU A 85 19.67 9.66 -2.09
C GLU A 85 18.77 10.59 -2.92
N LEU A 86 17.59 10.91 -2.38
CA LEU A 86 16.55 11.72 -3.02
C LEU A 86 16.67 13.21 -2.69
N PHE A 87 17.68 13.62 -1.91
CA PHE A 87 17.86 15.02 -1.54
C PHE A 87 18.02 15.90 -2.79
N GLN A 88 17.18 16.93 -2.89
CA GLN A 88 17.24 17.92 -3.97
C GLN A 88 17.57 19.31 -3.43
N PRO A 89 18.60 19.96 -3.97
CA PRO A 89 18.99 21.29 -3.52
C PRO A 89 18.00 22.35 -3.96
N LYS A 90 17.78 23.38 -3.12
CA LYS A 90 16.84 24.49 -3.36
C LYS A 90 17.54 25.85 -3.49
N ASP A 91 18.75 25.97 -2.98
CA ASP A 91 19.58 27.17 -2.92
C ASP A 91 21.07 26.79 -3.04
N GLU A 92 21.96 27.78 -3.03
CA GLU A 92 23.40 27.55 -3.19
C GLU A 92 24.00 26.70 -2.06
N GLN A 93 23.62 26.97 -0.80
CA GLN A 93 24.08 26.20 0.36
C GLN A 93 23.67 24.72 0.27
N THR A 94 22.43 24.45 -0.13
CA THR A 94 21.95 23.08 -0.31
C THR A 94 22.56 22.41 -1.55
N ARG A 95 23.01 23.16 -2.57
CA ARG A 95 23.80 22.60 -3.68
C ARG A 95 25.17 22.11 -3.21
N GLU A 96 25.86 22.86 -2.36
CA GLU A 96 27.13 22.40 -1.75
C GLU A 96 26.92 21.12 -0.94
N TYR A 97 25.86 21.06 -0.13
CA TYR A 97 25.51 19.85 0.59
C TYR A 97 25.22 18.67 -0.35
N ARG A 98 24.53 18.93 -1.47
CA ARG A 98 24.29 17.90 -2.48
C ARG A 98 25.59 17.39 -3.12
N LEU A 99 26.55 18.28 -3.42
CA LEU A 99 27.87 17.89 -3.92
C LEU A 99 28.60 17.01 -2.91
N GLN A 100 28.57 17.38 -1.63
CA GLN A 100 29.15 16.56 -0.57
C GLN A 100 28.52 15.16 -0.50
N LEU A 101 27.20 15.05 -0.70
CA LEU A 101 26.54 13.75 -0.77
C LEU A 101 27.01 12.93 -1.98
N ASP A 102 27.16 13.57 -3.14
CA ASP A 102 27.54 12.91 -4.39
C ASP A 102 29.03 12.48 -4.42
N GLU A 103 29.92 13.26 -3.81
CA GLU A 103 31.37 13.02 -3.82
C GLU A 103 31.86 12.12 -2.67
N ASP A 104 31.18 12.14 -1.51
CA ASP A 104 31.63 11.43 -0.30
C ASP A 104 30.63 10.38 0.19
N TYR A 105 29.42 10.78 0.55
CA TYR A 105 28.45 9.89 1.21
C TYR A 105 27.94 8.76 0.31
N LEU A 106 27.47 9.08 -0.90
CA LEU A 106 26.89 8.08 -1.80
C LEU A 106 27.93 7.02 -2.22
N PRO A 107 29.17 7.39 -2.64
CA PRO A 107 30.19 6.39 -2.96
C PRO A 107 30.59 5.50 -1.78
N SER A 108 30.85 6.09 -0.61
CA SER A 108 31.33 5.34 0.58
C SER A 108 30.25 4.44 1.18
N SER A 109 29.01 4.92 1.28
CA SER A 109 27.89 4.11 1.75
C SER A 109 27.56 2.99 0.76
N ALA A 110 27.64 3.26 -0.55
CA ALA A 110 27.46 2.25 -1.58
C ALA A 110 28.51 1.12 -1.48
N GLU A 111 29.78 1.45 -1.26
CA GLU A 111 30.83 0.44 -1.04
C GLU A 111 30.54 -0.45 0.18
N MET A 112 30.13 0.15 1.30
CA MET A 112 29.71 -0.58 2.49
C MET A 112 28.54 -1.54 2.18
N ARG A 113 27.55 -1.13 1.38
CA ARG A 113 26.46 -2.02 0.94
C ARG A 113 26.96 -3.15 0.04
N ARG A 114 27.85 -2.87 -0.92
CA ARG A 114 28.46 -3.91 -1.78
C ARG A 114 29.22 -4.95 -0.95
N ASN A 115 29.90 -4.54 0.13
CA ASN A 115 30.51 -5.47 1.08
C ASN A 115 29.46 -6.36 1.75
N ALA A 116 28.35 -5.80 2.24
CA ALA A 116 27.27 -6.58 2.82
C ALA A 116 26.66 -7.60 1.81
N ILE A 117 26.41 -7.17 0.57
CA ILE A 117 25.92 -8.03 -0.51
C ILE A 117 26.90 -9.18 -0.78
N ARG A 118 28.20 -8.88 -0.90
CA ARG A 118 29.24 -9.89 -1.13
C ARG A 118 29.29 -10.93 -0.01
N ILE A 119 29.23 -10.50 1.25
CA ILE A 119 29.22 -11.40 2.41
C ILE A 119 27.93 -12.24 2.43
N ALA A 120 26.77 -11.65 2.10
CA ALA A 120 25.51 -12.39 2.01
C ALA A 120 25.57 -13.51 0.96
N LYS A 121 26.19 -13.26 -0.20
CA LYS A 121 26.43 -14.29 -1.22
C LYS A 121 27.36 -15.40 -0.71
N ALA A 122 28.42 -15.04 0.02
CA ALA A 122 29.32 -16.02 0.62
C ALA A 122 28.59 -16.89 1.67
N TYR A 123 27.74 -16.29 2.50
CA TYR A 123 26.89 -16.97 3.46
C TYR A 123 25.95 -17.97 2.76
N LEU A 124 25.26 -17.55 1.69
CA LEU A 124 24.35 -18.41 0.94
C LEU A 124 25.05 -19.50 0.12
N ASN A 125 26.37 -19.41 -0.07
CA ASN A 125 27.17 -20.45 -0.70
C ASN A 125 27.69 -21.51 0.31
N ALA A 126 27.38 -21.36 1.60
CA ALA A 126 27.82 -22.29 2.62
C ALA A 126 27.31 -23.73 2.41
N PRO A 127 28.02 -24.75 2.91
CA PRO A 127 27.66 -26.17 2.74
C PRO A 127 26.24 -26.54 3.18
N VAL A 128 25.70 -25.91 4.22
CA VAL A 128 24.31 -26.15 4.67
C VAL A 128 23.28 -25.95 3.54
N PHE A 129 23.55 -25.04 2.61
CA PHE A 129 22.66 -24.75 1.48
C PHE A 129 22.91 -25.65 0.25
N ALA A 130 23.74 -26.71 0.36
CA ALA A 130 24.09 -27.57 -0.77
C ALA A 130 22.87 -28.12 -1.52
N SER A 131 21.82 -28.55 -0.81
CA SER A 131 20.59 -29.07 -1.42
C SER A 131 19.78 -28.03 -2.19
N LEU A 132 20.02 -26.74 -1.96
CA LEU A 132 19.30 -25.60 -2.56
C LEU A 132 20.22 -24.73 -3.43
N ARG A 133 21.46 -25.18 -3.69
CA ARG A 133 22.50 -24.31 -4.24
C ARG A 133 22.14 -23.73 -5.61
N GLU A 134 21.54 -24.56 -6.45
CA GLU A 134 21.13 -24.14 -7.78
C GLU A 134 19.93 -23.18 -7.72
N ASP A 135 18.93 -23.47 -6.89
CA ASP A 135 17.79 -22.57 -6.69
C ASP A 135 18.24 -21.21 -6.13
N ILE A 136 19.17 -21.19 -5.16
CA ILE A 136 19.75 -19.96 -4.63
C ILE A 136 20.49 -19.19 -5.73
N ARG A 137 21.31 -19.89 -6.54
CA ARG A 137 22.09 -19.29 -7.62
C ARG A 137 21.20 -18.59 -8.65
N VAL A 138 20.05 -19.18 -8.97
CA VAL A 138 19.16 -18.69 -10.03
C VAL A 138 18.08 -17.74 -9.49
N GLU A 139 17.54 -17.97 -8.30
CA GLU A 139 16.36 -17.23 -7.80
C GLU A 139 16.68 -16.18 -6.74
N ILE A 140 17.84 -16.28 -6.05
CA ILE A 140 18.20 -15.39 -4.93
C ILE A 140 19.38 -14.48 -5.26
N LEU A 141 20.46 -15.02 -5.83
CA LEU A 141 21.66 -14.22 -6.14
C LEU A 141 21.37 -13.06 -7.11
N PRO A 142 20.50 -13.20 -8.14
CA PRO A 142 20.13 -12.07 -8.99
C PRO A 142 19.38 -10.97 -8.24
N LEU A 143 18.57 -11.34 -7.24
CA LEU A 143 17.89 -10.36 -6.39
C LEU A 143 18.91 -9.60 -5.52
N LEU A 144 19.92 -10.29 -4.98
CA LEU A 144 21.03 -9.64 -4.27
C LEU A 144 21.85 -8.74 -5.19
N ASP A 145 22.10 -9.19 -6.42
CA ASP A 145 22.80 -8.41 -7.45
C ASP A 145 22.08 -7.11 -7.78
N SER A 146 20.75 -7.12 -7.83
CA SER A 146 19.95 -5.92 -8.08
C SER A 146 20.00 -4.87 -6.96
N LEU A 147 20.54 -5.20 -5.77
CA LEU A 147 20.73 -4.23 -4.69
C LEU A 147 21.99 -3.37 -4.89
N ASP A 148 22.90 -3.80 -5.76
CA ASP A 148 24.12 -3.11 -6.13
C ASP A 148 23.81 -2.04 -7.20
N GLU A 149 24.04 -0.77 -6.87
CA GLU A 149 23.77 0.34 -7.78
C GLU A 149 24.63 0.31 -9.05
N ALA A 150 25.77 -0.40 -9.06
CA ALA A 150 26.56 -0.60 -10.26
C ALA A 150 25.85 -1.51 -11.29
N ARG A 151 24.91 -2.36 -10.83
CA ARG A 151 24.10 -3.23 -11.68
C ARG A 151 22.71 -2.67 -11.95
N ASP A 152 22.12 -2.04 -10.94
CA ASP A 152 20.77 -1.49 -10.99
C ASP A 152 20.73 -0.09 -10.33
N PRO A 153 21.13 0.96 -11.05
CA PRO A 153 21.28 2.31 -10.50
C PRO A 153 19.94 2.99 -10.14
N ASP A 154 18.82 2.44 -10.60
CA ASP A 154 17.47 2.98 -10.34
C ASP A 154 16.83 2.34 -9.09
N ARG A 155 17.49 1.38 -8.42
CA ARG A 155 16.97 0.74 -7.20
C ARG A 155 17.34 1.53 -5.95
N PHE A 156 16.66 2.65 -5.75
CA PHE A 156 16.74 3.48 -4.53
C PHE A 156 16.32 2.70 -3.27
N MET A 157 16.66 3.24 -2.10
CA MET A 157 16.44 2.60 -0.79
C MET A 157 15.05 1.97 -0.64
N ALA A 158 13.99 2.69 -1.00
CA ALA A 158 12.61 2.18 -0.89
C ALA A 158 12.42 0.86 -1.67
N TYR A 159 12.95 0.76 -2.89
CA TYR A 159 12.86 -0.44 -3.72
C TYR A 159 13.86 -1.53 -3.31
N ARG A 160 14.96 -1.18 -2.64
CA ARG A 160 15.85 -2.17 -2.00
C ARG A 160 15.19 -2.83 -0.80
N VAL A 161 14.50 -2.05 0.04
CA VAL A 161 13.65 -2.57 1.11
C VAL A 161 12.55 -3.46 0.52
N VAL A 162 12.05 -3.12 -0.68
CA VAL A 162 11.15 -4.02 -1.40
C VAL A 162 11.85 -5.35 -1.72
N GLN A 163 13.02 -5.26 -2.33
CA GLN A 163 13.75 -6.40 -2.85
C GLN A 163 14.24 -7.38 -1.78
N ILE A 164 14.69 -6.90 -0.61
CA ILE A 164 15.05 -7.82 0.49
C ILE A 164 13.83 -8.59 1.01
N GLY A 165 12.64 -7.97 0.99
CA GLY A 165 11.39 -8.67 1.29
C GLY A 165 11.16 -9.85 0.33
N ASN A 166 11.40 -9.65 -0.97
CA ASN A 166 11.31 -10.71 -1.98
C ASN A 166 12.34 -11.82 -1.74
N ILE A 167 13.56 -11.47 -1.32
CA ILE A 167 14.61 -12.45 -0.95
C ILE A 167 14.16 -13.32 0.23
N TYR A 168 13.60 -12.73 1.29
CA TYR A 168 13.08 -13.49 2.44
C TYR A 168 11.95 -14.45 2.03
N GLU A 169 10.98 -13.97 1.26
CA GLU A 169 9.86 -14.80 0.79
C GLU A 169 10.34 -15.98 -0.05
N ARG A 170 11.22 -15.72 -1.03
CA ARG A 170 11.75 -16.79 -1.90
C ARG A 170 12.60 -17.78 -1.14
N LEU A 171 13.53 -17.33 -0.30
CA LEU A 171 14.36 -18.22 0.52
C LEU A 171 13.49 -19.12 1.40
N PHE A 172 12.45 -18.56 2.03
CA PHE A 172 11.54 -19.35 2.84
C PHE A 172 10.70 -20.33 1.99
N ALA A 173 10.29 -19.94 0.78
CA ALA A 173 9.58 -20.82 -0.15
C ALA A 173 10.42 -22.04 -0.56
N LEU A 174 11.76 -21.92 -0.67
CA LEU A 174 12.65 -23.05 -1.00
C LEU A 174 12.57 -24.21 0.01
N ARG A 175 12.01 -24.01 1.21
CA ARG A 175 11.85 -25.08 2.22
C ARG A 175 11.08 -26.30 1.71
N VAL A 176 10.20 -26.14 0.73
CA VAL A 176 9.43 -27.26 0.15
C VAL A 176 10.25 -28.10 -0.83
N ARG A 177 11.42 -27.59 -1.25
CA ARG A 177 12.30 -28.20 -2.27
C ARG A 177 13.43 -29.04 -1.69
N THR A 178 13.57 -29.07 -0.35
CA THR A 178 14.61 -29.83 0.36
C THR A 178 14.01 -30.58 1.55
N SER A 179 14.66 -31.68 1.94
CA SER A 179 14.36 -32.43 3.17
C SER A 179 15.46 -32.30 4.22
N GLU A 180 16.45 -31.43 4.02
CA GLU A 180 17.57 -31.24 4.93
C GLU A 180 17.09 -30.71 6.30
N PRO A 181 17.21 -31.50 7.39
CA PRO A 181 16.62 -31.14 8.69
C PRO A 181 17.14 -29.83 9.27
N LEU A 182 18.39 -29.45 8.98
CA LEU A 182 18.97 -28.20 9.42
C LEU A 182 18.33 -26.97 8.75
N LEU A 183 17.85 -27.12 7.51
CA LEU A 183 17.19 -26.05 6.76
C LEU A 183 15.70 -25.95 7.08
N VAL A 184 14.99 -27.08 7.09
CA VAL A 184 13.51 -27.12 7.22
C VAL A 184 13.04 -27.31 8.66
N GLY A 185 13.91 -27.79 9.54
CA GLY A 185 13.59 -28.06 10.94
C GLY A 185 13.05 -29.46 11.15
N THR A 186 12.66 -29.71 12.39
CA THR A 186 12.01 -30.95 12.84
C THR A 186 10.67 -30.60 13.50
N ARG A 187 9.94 -31.60 13.99
CA ARG A 187 8.67 -31.35 14.71
C ARG A 187 8.82 -30.47 15.95
N THR A 188 10.01 -30.44 16.57
CA THR A 188 10.26 -29.76 17.84
C THR A 188 11.19 -28.55 17.75
N ARG A 189 11.82 -28.31 16.59
CA ARG A 189 12.77 -27.22 16.39
C ARG A 189 12.63 -26.62 15.00
N ALA A 190 12.57 -25.29 14.91
CA ALA A 190 12.60 -24.56 13.65
C ALA A 190 13.92 -24.81 12.90
N GLY A 191 13.85 -24.84 11.57
CA GLY A 191 15.02 -24.89 10.70
C GLY A 191 15.57 -23.50 10.38
N LEU A 192 16.77 -23.45 9.81
CA LEU A 192 17.45 -22.21 9.46
C LEU A 192 16.61 -21.28 8.57
N LEU A 193 15.87 -21.83 7.60
CA LEU A 193 15.04 -21.02 6.70
C LEU A 193 13.91 -20.32 7.44
N ARG A 194 13.33 -20.96 8.48
CA ARG A 194 12.31 -20.35 9.32
C ARG A 194 12.90 -19.27 10.22
N GLU A 195 14.06 -19.52 10.83
CA GLU A 195 14.77 -18.55 11.68
C GLU A 195 15.20 -17.30 10.90
N ILE A 196 15.64 -17.46 9.65
CA ILE A 196 15.90 -16.35 8.72
C ILE A 196 14.61 -15.59 8.44
N TYR A 197 13.53 -16.30 8.10
CA TYR A 197 12.24 -15.67 7.79
C TYR A 197 11.66 -14.90 8.98
N ASP A 198 11.83 -15.42 10.20
CA ASP A 198 11.38 -14.78 11.44
C ASP A 198 12.11 -13.46 11.74
N ARG A 199 13.32 -13.28 11.18
CA ARG A 199 14.12 -12.04 11.22
C ARG A 199 14.01 -11.18 9.96
N LYS A 200 12.98 -11.43 9.15
CA LYS A 200 12.63 -10.58 8.02
C LYS A 200 12.43 -9.13 8.47
N TYR A 201 13.09 -8.20 7.77
CA TYR A 201 12.85 -6.78 7.90
C TYR A 201 11.40 -6.47 7.55
N LEU A 202 10.59 -6.11 8.55
CA LEU A 202 9.18 -5.82 8.35
C LEU A 202 9.00 -4.45 7.70
N ARG A 203 8.22 -4.39 6.62
CA ARG A 203 7.80 -3.13 6.04
C ARG A 203 6.64 -2.58 6.85
N PHE A 204 6.84 -1.38 7.39
CA PHE A 204 5.74 -0.59 7.94
C PHE A 204 5.33 0.41 6.86
N GLY A 205 4.20 0.16 6.20
CA GLY A 205 3.66 1.04 5.16
C GLY A 205 2.71 2.09 5.71
N THR A 206 2.07 2.83 4.81
CA THR A 206 1.01 3.80 5.14
C THR A 206 -0.20 3.15 5.80
N SER A 207 -0.40 1.86 5.52
CA SER A 207 -1.47 1.04 6.08
C SER A 207 -0.95 0.07 7.13
N GLY A 208 0.20 0.37 7.74
CA GLY A 208 0.80 -0.44 8.81
C GLY A 208 1.60 -1.65 8.35
N VAL A 209 1.73 -2.63 9.25
CA VAL A 209 2.27 -3.97 8.97
C VAL A 209 1.11 -4.91 8.70
N ARG A 210 1.24 -5.77 7.69
CA ARG A 210 0.27 -6.84 7.36
C ARG A 210 1.01 -8.16 7.19
N GLY A 211 0.37 -9.25 7.59
CA GLY A 211 0.90 -10.59 7.37
C GLY A 211 -0.14 -11.67 7.64
N ARG A 212 0.16 -12.89 7.20
CA ARG A 212 -0.67 -14.08 7.43
C ARG A 212 -0.49 -14.57 8.86
N TRP A 213 -1.62 -14.82 9.52
CA TRP A 213 -1.66 -15.31 10.89
C TRP A 213 -0.82 -16.59 11.07
N GLN A 214 -0.01 -16.66 12.12
CA GLN A 214 0.91 -17.76 12.45
C GLN A 214 2.03 -18.02 11.44
N ASN A 215 2.07 -17.30 10.31
CA ASN A 215 3.16 -17.37 9.37
C ASN A 215 4.11 -16.19 9.59
N ASP A 216 3.79 -15.02 9.04
CA ASP A 216 4.53 -13.78 9.16
C ASP A 216 3.90 -12.76 10.13
N PHE A 217 2.69 -13.05 10.64
CA PHE A 217 2.06 -12.32 11.74
C PHE A 217 1.90 -13.22 12.98
N THR A 218 2.72 -12.97 14.00
CA THR A 218 2.75 -13.70 15.29
C THR A 218 2.62 -12.74 16.45
N GLU A 219 2.32 -13.25 17.66
CA GLU A 219 2.27 -12.41 18.88
C GLU A 219 3.56 -11.62 19.09
N THR A 220 4.71 -12.27 19.00
CA THR A 220 6.02 -11.63 19.16
C THR A 220 6.19 -10.46 18.21
N ARG A 221 5.86 -10.65 16.92
CA ARG A 221 5.96 -9.58 15.93
C ARG A 221 4.96 -8.46 16.18
N ALA A 222 3.72 -8.80 16.52
CA ALA A 222 2.69 -7.82 16.84
C ALA A 222 3.13 -6.92 18.01
N ARG A 223 3.66 -7.51 19.08
CA ARG A 223 4.19 -6.77 20.23
C ARG A 223 5.45 -5.96 19.91
N GLN A 224 6.35 -6.46 19.05
CA GLN A 224 7.49 -5.68 18.56
C GLN A 224 7.05 -4.45 17.76
N VAL A 225 6.01 -4.58 16.93
CA VAL A 225 5.40 -3.46 16.20
C VAL A 225 4.88 -2.41 17.18
N VAL A 226 4.08 -2.83 18.17
CA VAL A 226 3.51 -1.90 19.16
C VAL A 226 4.60 -1.31 20.06
N GLN A 227 5.63 -2.06 20.41
CA GLN A 227 6.78 -1.57 21.16
C GLN A 227 7.53 -0.48 20.38
N ALA A 228 7.74 -0.66 19.07
CA ALA A 228 8.37 0.36 18.22
C ALA A 228 7.50 1.63 18.13
N ILE A 229 6.18 1.49 18.04
CA ILE A 229 5.23 2.61 18.11
C ILE A 229 5.33 3.32 19.48
N CYS A 230 5.40 2.56 20.59
CA CYS A 230 5.58 3.12 21.93
C CYS A 230 6.92 3.84 22.09
N ASP A 231 8.01 3.32 21.51
CA ASP A 231 9.31 3.98 21.51
C ASP A 231 9.27 5.29 20.73
N PHE A 232 8.56 5.34 19.59
CA PHE A 232 8.30 6.58 18.85
C PHE A 232 7.52 7.59 19.70
N MET A 233 6.38 7.19 20.27
CA MET A 233 5.52 8.07 21.07
C MET A 233 6.20 8.54 22.37
N ASN A 234 7.10 7.76 22.96
CA ASN A 234 7.90 8.17 24.10
C ASN A 234 9.17 8.96 23.72
N ASN A 235 9.38 9.22 22.43
CA ASN A 235 10.59 9.84 21.88
C ASN A 235 11.90 9.14 22.32
N ARG A 236 11.89 7.81 22.41
CA ARG A 236 13.04 7.00 22.84
C ARG A 236 13.95 6.69 21.66
N ASN A 237 15.12 7.33 21.64
CA ASN A 237 16.13 7.15 20.60
C ASN A 237 15.60 7.41 19.19
N VAL A 238 14.72 8.42 19.04
CA VAL A 238 14.19 8.85 17.75
C VAL A 238 15.12 9.91 17.14
N PRO A 239 15.64 9.72 15.92
CA PRO A 239 16.47 10.73 15.26
C PRO A 239 15.72 12.04 14.99
N ALA A 240 16.43 13.17 15.01
CA ALA A 240 15.83 14.50 14.86
C ALA A 240 15.03 14.67 13.56
N PHE A 241 15.50 14.09 12.45
CA PHE A 241 14.81 14.17 11.15
C PHE A 241 13.45 13.45 11.12
N VAL A 242 13.19 12.52 12.05
CA VAL A 242 11.90 11.83 12.16
C VAL A 242 10.84 12.78 12.75
N GLY A 243 11.23 13.65 13.68
CA GLY A 243 10.34 14.61 14.32
C GLY A 243 9.29 13.94 15.21
N ALA A 244 9.67 13.61 16.44
CA ALA A 244 8.77 13.04 17.45
C ALA A 244 8.59 13.98 18.65
N GLU A 245 7.41 13.91 19.26
CA GLU A 245 7.10 14.51 20.55
C GLU A 245 7.21 13.44 21.64
N ASN A 246 7.56 13.84 22.87
CA ASN A 246 7.42 12.94 24.01
C ASN A 246 5.98 12.98 24.53
N LEU A 247 5.26 11.90 24.32
CA LEU A 247 3.84 11.72 24.63
C LEU A 247 3.62 10.75 25.81
N ALA A 248 4.66 10.48 26.61
CA ALA A 248 4.58 9.60 27.76
C ALA A 248 3.40 9.95 28.70
N GLY A 249 2.69 8.92 29.19
CA GLY A 249 1.56 9.08 30.11
C GLY A 249 0.24 9.48 29.47
N LYS A 250 0.24 9.85 28.17
CA LYS A 250 -0.97 10.18 27.40
C LYS A 250 -1.76 8.93 27.00
N ARG A 251 -2.93 9.14 26.39
CA ARG A 251 -3.86 8.10 25.96
C ARG A 251 -3.52 7.60 24.57
N VAL A 252 -3.52 6.28 24.39
CA VAL A 252 -3.49 5.63 23.08
C VAL A 252 -4.90 5.11 22.82
N VAL A 253 -5.49 5.50 21.69
CA VAL A 253 -6.76 4.94 21.23
C VAL A 253 -6.48 3.63 20.52
N ILE A 254 -7.21 2.57 20.85
CA ILE A 254 -7.02 1.24 20.26
C ILE A 254 -8.38 0.65 19.85
N GLY A 255 -8.46 0.18 18.61
CA GLY A 255 -9.65 -0.48 18.07
C GLY A 255 -9.31 -1.48 16.98
N HIS A 256 -10.33 -2.17 16.49
CA HIS A 256 -10.19 -3.23 15.50
C HIS A 256 -11.39 -3.36 14.58
N ASP A 257 -11.17 -4.07 13.47
CA ASP A 257 -12.25 -4.56 12.63
C ASP A 257 -12.75 -5.96 13.04
N THR A 258 -13.60 -6.55 12.21
CA THR A 258 -14.31 -7.80 12.48
C THR A 258 -13.54 -9.06 12.10
N ARG A 259 -12.30 -8.95 11.59
CA ARG A 259 -11.54 -10.13 11.13
C ARG A 259 -11.15 -11.04 12.29
N ARG A 260 -10.77 -12.27 11.93
CA ARG A 260 -10.28 -13.26 12.88
C ARG A 260 -9.12 -12.72 13.74
N ASN A 261 -9.21 -12.88 15.06
CA ASN A 261 -8.19 -12.52 16.05
C ASN A 261 -7.86 -11.02 16.15
N ALA A 262 -8.66 -10.12 15.57
CA ALA A 262 -8.42 -8.68 15.67
C ALA A 262 -8.54 -8.17 17.12
N ASP A 263 -9.47 -8.76 17.88
CA ASP A 263 -9.64 -8.60 19.32
C ASP A 263 -8.38 -9.03 20.11
N VAL A 264 -7.78 -10.16 19.73
CA VAL A 264 -6.55 -10.67 20.35
C VAL A 264 -5.38 -9.73 20.09
N VAL A 265 -5.23 -9.22 18.86
CA VAL A 265 -4.17 -8.25 18.52
C VAL A 265 -4.37 -6.93 19.25
N THR A 266 -5.61 -6.46 19.36
CA THR A 266 -5.97 -5.27 20.13
C THR A 266 -5.60 -5.41 21.60
N ARG A 267 -5.82 -6.59 22.20
CA ARG A 267 -5.36 -6.89 23.55
C ARG A 267 -3.83 -6.84 23.66
N TRP A 268 -3.09 -7.48 22.75
CA TRP A 268 -1.63 -7.40 22.75
C TRP A 268 -1.13 -5.96 22.65
N ALA A 269 -1.78 -5.14 21.83
CA ALA A 269 -1.46 -3.74 21.68
C ALA A 269 -1.69 -2.96 22.99
N ALA A 270 -2.86 -3.13 23.62
CA ALA A 270 -3.19 -2.50 24.90
C ALA A 270 -2.19 -2.87 26.00
N GLU A 271 -1.92 -4.16 26.18
CA GLU A 271 -0.96 -4.66 27.18
C GLU A 271 0.45 -4.07 26.96
N THR A 272 0.86 -3.90 25.70
CA THR A 272 2.18 -3.33 25.34
C THR A 272 2.22 -1.83 25.60
N CYS A 273 1.17 -1.08 25.24
CA CYS A 273 1.06 0.35 25.53
C CYS A 273 1.07 0.63 27.06
N LEU A 274 0.32 -0.16 27.83
CA LEU A 274 0.28 -0.07 29.29
C LEU A 274 1.65 -0.34 29.91
N ALA A 275 2.37 -1.36 29.44
CA ALA A 275 3.73 -1.66 29.90
C ALA A 275 4.72 -0.51 29.62
N ASN A 276 4.43 0.32 28.63
CA ASN A 276 5.22 1.50 28.27
C ASN A 276 4.74 2.80 28.94
N GLY A 277 3.78 2.72 29.87
CA GLY A 277 3.32 3.83 30.69
C GLY A 277 2.26 4.71 30.03
N PHE A 278 1.61 4.26 28.96
CA PHE A 278 0.46 4.95 28.38
C PHE A 278 -0.85 4.56 29.09
N ARG A 279 -1.86 5.43 28.97
CA ARG A 279 -3.26 5.08 29.22
C ARG A 279 -3.87 4.56 27.93
N VAL A 280 -4.92 3.75 28.01
CA VAL A 280 -5.57 3.16 26.83
C VAL A 280 -7.05 3.50 26.81
N ASP A 281 -7.52 4.01 25.69
CA ASP A 281 -8.95 4.06 25.37
C ASP A 281 -9.23 2.92 24.36
N LEU A 282 -10.08 1.97 24.75
CA LEU A 282 -10.32 0.72 24.02
C LEU A 282 -11.75 0.69 23.44
N GLY A 283 -11.89 0.38 22.15
CA GLY A 283 -13.20 0.16 21.56
C GLY A 283 -13.94 -1.01 22.22
N ASN A 284 -15.19 -0.80 22.65
CA ASN A 284 -16.03 -1.84 23.28
C ASN A 284 -16.55 -2.91 22.30
N ARG A 285 -16.34 -2.67 21.00
CA ARG A 285 -16.73 -3.51 19.88
C ARG A 285 -15.79 -3.23 18.71
N ASP A 286 -16.02 -3.90 17.58
CA ASP A 286 -15.47 -3.49 16.29
C ASP A 286 -15.83 -2.01 15.98
N VAL A 287 -14.84 -1.23 15.55
CA VAL A 287 -15.00 0.22 15.26
C VAL A 287 -14.33 0.56 13.93
N PRO A 288 -15.01 1.25 12.99
CA PRO A 288 -14.42 1.77 11.77
C PRO A 288 -13.15 2.56 11.99
N THR A 289 -12.17 2.39 11.10
CA THR A 289 -10.99 3.26 11.01
C THR A 289 -11.35 4.75 11.09
N PRO A 290 -12.32 5.28 10.30
CA PRO A 290 -12.69 6.69 10.40
C PRO A 290 -13.34 7.07 11.74
N ALA A 291 -14.10 6.18 12.38
CA ALA A 291 -14.73 6.45 13.67
C ALA A 291 -13.70 6.45 14.83
N LEU A 292 -12.65 5.64 14.72
CA LEU A 292 -11.50 5.68 15.62
C LEU A 292 -10.71 6.98 15.46
N ALA A 293 -10.44 7.40 14.21
CA ALA A 293 -9.77 8.67 13.94
C ALA A 293 -10.59 9.86 14.46
N PHE A 294 -11.91 9.85 14.25
CA PHE A 294 -12.83 10.85 14.82
C PHE A 294 -12.75 10.89 16.35
N TYR A 295 -12.78 9.73 17.02
CA TYR A 295 -12.69 9.69 18.48
C TYR A 295 -11.36 10.28 18.98
N GLU A 296 -10.25 9.93 18.31
CA GLU A 296 -8.93 10.47 18.59
C GLU A 296 -8.85 12.00 18.39
N THR A 297 -9.43 12.54 17.31
CA THR A 297 -9.21 13.94 16.91
C THR A 297 -10.26 14.94 17.37
N ASP A 298 -11.50 14.50 17.60
CA ASP A 298 -12.65 15.38 17.84
C ASP A 298 -13.34 15.14 19.20
N VAL A 299 -13.16 13.96 19.80
CA VAL A 299 -13.77 13.63 21.11
C VAL A 299 -12.78 13.85 22.26
N LEU A 300 -11.54 13.40 22.08
CA LEU A 300 -10.52 13.53 23.12
C LEU A 300 -9.85 14.93 23.10
N PRO A 301 -9.48 15.48 24.27
CA PRO A 301 -8.67 16.69 24.32
C PRO A 301 -7.32 16.45 23.63
N PRO A 302 -6.91 17.29 22.65
CA PRO A 302 -5.71 17.02 21.85
C PRO A 302 -4.45 16.80 22.69
N GLU A 303 -4.29 17.51 23.80
CA GLU A 303 -3.15 17.43 24.71
C GLU A 303 -3.04 16.09 25.45
N GLU A 304 -4.13 15.33 25.57
CA GLU A 304 -4.18 14.03 26.24
C GLU A 304 -3.91 12.84 25.29
N VAL A 305 -3.79 13.07 23.98
CA VAL A 305 -3.65 12.01 22.97
C VAL A 305 -2.18 11.73 22.62
N ALA A 306 -1.82 10.45 22.57
CA ALA A 306 -0.53 9.95 22.09
C ALA A 306 -0.60 9.49 20.62
N GLY A 307 -1.67 8.78 20.25
CA GLY A 307 -1.86 8.22 18.92
C GLY A 307 -2.98 7.18 18.88
N LEU A 308 -3.20 6.62 17.70
CA LEU A 308 -4.20 5.60 17.40
C LEU A 308 -3.54 4.35 16.81
N ILE A 309 -3.87 3.18 17.38
CA ILE A 309 -3.50 1.86 16.87
C ILE A 309 -4.76 1.12 16.41
N ILE A 310 -4.72 0.60 15.18
CA ILE A 310 -5.86 -0.12 14.59
C ILE A 310 -5.42 -1.53 14.20
N ALA A 311 -6.04 -2.55 14.79
CA ALA A 311 -5.85 -3.93 14.39
C ALA A 311 -6.75 -4.25 13.19
N THR A 312 -6.16 -4.16 12.00
CA THR A 312 -6.83 -4.38 10.71
C THR A 312 -5.82 -4.65 9.60
N ALA A 313 -6.23 -5.42 8.60
CA ALA A 313 -5.58 -5.46 7.29
C ALA A 313 -6.53 -5.01 6.15
N SER A 314 -7.59 -4.25 6.45
CA SER A 314 -8.60 -3.77 5.48
C SER A 314 -9.12 -4.93 4.60
N HIS A 315 -9.47 -4.70 3.35
CA HIS A 315 -10.00 -5.71 2.42
C HIS A 315 -9.19 -7.02 2.22
N ASN A 316 -8.00 -7.20 2.80
CA ASN A 316 -7.18 -8.41 2.68
C ASN A 316 -7.94 -9.70 3.09
N PRO A 317 -7.51 -10.88 2.59
CA PRO A 317 -8.18 -12.15 2.86
C PRO A 317 -8.30 -12.50 4.36
N PRO A 318 -9.24 -13.38 4.73
CA PRO A 318 -9.50 -13.80 6.12
C PRO A 318 -8.28 -14.26 6.91
N GLU A 319 -7.29 -14.90 6.26
CA GLU A 319 -6.08 -15.37 6.92
C GLU A 319 -5.04 -14.28 7.25
N TRP A 320 -5.30 -13.02 6.88
CA TRP A 320 -4.41 -11.88 7.09
C TRP A 320 -4.82 -11.03 8.30
N GLN A 321 -3.81 -10.51 9.00
CA GLN A 321 -3.94 -9.57 10.11
C GLN A 321 -2.95 -8.40 9.93
N GLY A 322 -3.20 -7.28 10.60
CA GLY A 322 -2.35 -6.10 10.52
C GLY A 322 -2.46 -5.16 11.70
N ILE A 323 -1.49 -4.26 11.80
CA ILE A 323 -1.45 -3.17 12.79
C ILE A 323 -1.13 -1.89 12.04
N LYS A 324 -2.08 -0.95 12.04
CA LYS A 324 -1.92 0.42 11.53
C LYS A 324 -1.68 1.39 12.69
N PHE A 325 -0.96 2.46 12.42
CA PHE A 325 -0.68 3.54 13.37
C PHE A 325 -0.95 4.90 12.75
N ASN A 326 -1.76 5.71 13.44
CA ASN A 326 -1.96 7.12 13.15
C ASN A 326 -1.40 7.92 14.33
N PRO A 327 -0.50 8.91 14.12
CA PRO A 327 -0.06 9.81 15.19
C PRO A 327 -1.22 10.67 15.69
N ARG A 328 -1.08 11.30 16.87
CA ARG A 328 -2.10 12.09 17.62
C ARG A 328 -2.98 13.10 16.88
N LEU A 329 -2.68 13.42 15.62
CA LEU A 329 -3.47 14.31 14.76
C LEU A 329 -4.40 13.54 13.80
N GLY A 330 -4.42 12.20 13.90
CA GLY A 330 -5.32 11.29 13.20
C GLY A 330 -4.90 10.86 11.79
N TYR A 331 -3.84 11.43 11.22
CA TYR A 331 -3.41 11.08 9.85
C TYR A 331 -2.60 9.77 9.84
N PRO A 332 -2.60 9.00 8.74
CA PRO A 332 -1.71 7.87 8.58
C PRO A 332 -0.23 8.28 8.67
N ALA A 333 0.56 7.53 9.44
CA ALA A 333 1.95 7.90 9.71
C ALA A 333 2.76 8.20 8.42
N PRO A 334 3.50 9.34 8.37
CA PRO A 334 4.30 9.72 7.21
C PRO A 334 5.54 8.84 7.07
N THR A 335 6.14 8.84 5.88
CA THR A 335 7.22 7.91 5.52
C THR A 335 8.41 7.92 6.49
N ASN A 336 8.81 9.09 7.00
CA ASN A 336 9.90 9.21 7.97
C ASN A 336 9.59 8.52 9.31
N VAL A 337 8.32 8.53 9.75
CA VAL A 337 7.86 7.83 10.95
C VAL A 337 7.75 6.33 10.69
N THR A 338 7.18 5.93 9.55
CA THR A 338 7.05 4.51 9.22
C THR A 338 8.40 3.82 9.02
N ASP A 339 9.36 4.50 8.39
CA ASP A 339 10.73 4.02 8.22
C ASP A 339 11.44 3.83 9.57
N PHE A 340 11.25 4.77 10.51
CA PHE A 340 11.76 4.65 11.88
C PHE A 340 11.15 3.45 12.61
N ILE A 341 9.82 3.28 12.52
CA ILE A 341 9.13 2.15 13.16
C ILE A 341 9.63 0.82 12.58
N ALA A 342 9.71 0.69 11.25
CA ALA A 342 10.25 -0.49 10.57
C ALA A 342 11.68 -0.81 11.03
N PHE A 343 12.53 0.23 11.07
CA PHE A 343 13.90 0.11 11.56
C PHE A 343 13.94 -0.37 13.01
N ARG A 344 13.13 0.21 13.88
CA ARG A 344 13.08 -0.14 15.31
C ARG A 344 12.57 -1.56 15.53
N ILE A 345 11.58 -2.00 14.76
CA ILE A 345 11.10 -3.40 14.78
C ILE A 345 12.26 -4.35 14.46
N ASN A 346 13.05 -4.05 13.42
CA ASN A 346 14.17 -4.88 13.02
C ASN A 346 15.24 -4.99 14.12
N GLU A 347 15.51 -3.92 14.87
CA GLU A 347 16.43 -3.98 16.01
C GLU A 347 15.93 -4.91 17.12
N LEU A 348 14.64 -4.81 17.46
CA LEU A 348 14.00 -5.67 18.45
C LEU A 348 14.06 -7.15 18.00
N GLN A 349 13.84 -7.41 16.71
CA GLN A 349 13.95 -8.75 16.12
C GLN A 349 15.38 -9.30 16.20
N LEU A 350 16.40 -8.50 15.91
CA LEU A 350 17.79 -8.94 15.96
C LEU A 350 18.23 -9.28 17.40
N GLU A 351 17.69 -8.59 18.40
CA GLU A 351 17.97 -8.83 19.81
C GLU A 351 17.00 -9.82 20.49
N ASP A 352 16.09 -10.45 19.73
CA ASP A 352 15.03 -11.34 20.23
C ASP A 352 14.16 -10.71 21.35
N GLN A 353 13.93 -9.39 21.30
CA GLN A 353 13.09 -8.69 22.26
C GLN A 353 11.60 -8.79 21.87
N GLY A 354 10.73 -9.27 22.77
CA GLY A 354 9.32 -9.57 22.50
C GLY A 354 8.31 -8.42 22.70
N GLY A 355 8.75 -7.24 23.14
CA GLY A 355 7.86 -6.13 23.54
C GLY A 355 7.33 -6.27 24.98
N GLY A 356 7.03 -5.16 25.64
CA GLY A 356 6.48 -5.18 27.01
C GLY A 356 5.06 -5.76 27.06
N ALA A 357 4.66 -6.27 28.22
CA ALA A 357 3.29 -6.68 28.49
C ALA A 357 2.91 -6.32 29.93
N ALA A 358 1.73 -5.75 30.12
CA ALA A 358 1.12 -5.49 31.41
C ALA A 358 -0.24 -6.19 31.49
N GLU A 359 -0.68 -6.57 32.69
CA GLU A 359 -1.98 -7.20 32.88
C GLU A 359 -3.12 -6.19 32.69
N LEU A 360 -4.02 -6.49 31.76
CA LEU A 360 -5.12 -5.60 31.37
C LEU A 360 -6.12 -5.39 32.53
N GLU A 361 -6.54 -6.46 33.20
CA GLU A 361 -7.48 -6.41 34.33
C GLU A 361 -6.96 -5.52 35.49
N SER A 362 -5.67 -5.64 35.80
CA SER A 362 -5.00 -4.80 36.80
C SER A 362 -4.90 -3.33 36.37
N ALA A 363 -4.73 -3.07 35.08
CA ALA A 363 -4.72 -1.71 34.54
C ALA A 363 -6.12 -1.08 34.53
N GLU A 364 -7.16 -1.83 34.20
CA GLU A 364 -8.57 -1.44 34.30
C GLU A 364 -8.94 -1.07 35.74
N ALA A 365 -8.59 -1.91 36.72
CA ALA A 365 -8.84 -1.64 38.14
C ALA A 365 -8.14 -0.35 38.64
N ARG A 366 -7.04 0.06 37.99
CA ARG A 366 -6.32 1.31 38.27
C ARG A 366 -6.83 2.51 37.46
N GLY A 367 -7.85 2.33 36.63
CA GLY A 367 -8.39 3.39 35.76
C GLY A 367 -7.46 3.80 34.61
N LEU A 368 -6.54 2.92 34.20
CA LEU A 368 -5.62 3.16 33.08
C LEU A 368 -6.20 2.73 31.73
N VAL A 369 -7.33 2.03 31.74
CA VAL A 369 -8.05 1.56 30.54
C VAL A 369 -9.48 2.08 30.62
N THR A 370 -9.95 2.70 29.54
CA THR A 370 -11.33 3.21 29.40
C THR A 370 -11.97 2.63 28.16
N GLY A 371 -13.13 2.00 28.30
CA GLY A 371 -13.92 1.50 27.16
C GLY A 371 -14.75 2.61 26.49
N PHE A 372 -14.89 2.58 25.16
CA PHE A 372 -15.76 3.52 24.44
C PHE A 372 -16.49 2.88 23.25
N ASP A 373 -17.61 3.49 22.83
CA ASP A 373 -18.26 3.25 21.54
C ASP A 373 -18.59 4.62 20.91
N PRO A 374 -17.98 4.98 19.76
CA PRO A 374 -18.16 6.30 19.18
C PRO A 374 -19.40 6.40 18.28
N LEU A 375 -20.19 5.34 18.06
CA LEU A 375 -21.23 5.31 17.03
C LEU A 375 -22.20 6.50 17.09
N ASP A 376 -22.83 6.75 18.25
CA ASP A 376 -23.79 7.85 18.38
C ASP A 376 -23.14 9.23 18.27
N GLN A 377 -21.90 9.36 18.77
CA GLN A 377 -21.13 10.60 18.70
C GLN A 377 -20.73 10.91 17.25
N TYR A 378 -20.26 9.89 16.52
CA TYR A 378 -19.85 9.97 15.13
C TYR A 378 -21.04 10.31 14.21
N VAL A 379 -22.17 9.64 14.39
CA VAL A 379 -23.41 9.92 13.63
C VAL A 379 -23.88 11.36 13.89
N ARG A 380 -23.87 11.81 15.15
CA ARG A 380 -24.20 13.20 15.50
C ARG A 380 -23.19 14.19 14.90
N TRP A 381 -21.92 13.84 14.91
CA TRP A 381 -20.84 14.66 14.37
C TRP A 381 -21.02 14.88 12.86
N ILE A 382 -21.35 13.83 12.08
CA ILE A 382 -21.69 13.94 10.66
C ILE A 382 -22.95 14.79 10.44
N LYS A 383 -24.01 14.56 11.21
CA LYS A 383 -25.26 15.35 11.11
C LYS A 383 -25.05 16.84 11.37
N ASN A 384 -24.05 17.18 12.17
CA ASN A 384 -23.68 18.56 12.50
C ASN A 384 -22.65 19.17 11.53
N ASN A 385 -22.28 18.49 10.43
CA ASN A 385 -21.41 19.08 9.42
C ASN A 385 -22.04 20.37 8.86
N GLY A 386 -21.24 21.43 8.77
CA GLY A 386 -21.68 22.76 8.32
C GLY A 386 -22.52 23.55 9.34
N ASN A 387 -22.86 22.97 10.49
CA ASN A 387 -23.49 23.69 11.60
C ASN A 387 -22.41 24.31 12.51
N GLY A 388 -22.04 25.56 12.24
CA GLY A 388 -21.01 26.29 13.00
C GLY A 388 -19.57 25.81 12.77
N ASN A 389 -19.33 25.01 11.73
CA ASN A 389 -18.02 24.51 11.33
C ASN A 389 -17.88 24.49 9.79
N GLN A 390 -16.65 24.34 9.29
CA GLN A 390 -16.36 24.37 7.85
C GLN A 390 -16.58 23.02 7.14
N ARG A 391 -17.01 21.96 7.84
CA ARG A 391 -17.23 20.64 7.22
C ARG A 391 -18.38 20.70 6.22
N ILE A 392 -18.31 19.85 5.19
CA ILE A 392 -19.31 19.83 4.12
C ILE A 392 -20.70 19.45 4.66
N PRO A 393 -21.72 20.33 4.62
CA PRO A 393 -23.05 20.00 5.13
C PRO A 393 -23.78 19.00 4.22
N ILE A 394 -24.54 18.12 4.87
CA ILE A 394 -25.44 17.12 4.27
C ILE A 394 -26.89 17.50 4.58
N ASP A 395 -27.76 17.49 3.56
CA ASP A 395 -29.16 17.83 3.72
C ASP A 395 -30.00 16.55 3.89
N PHE A 396 -30.13 16.11 5.14
CA PHE A 396 -30.92 14.93 5.50
C PHE A 396 -32.39 15.06 5.11
N ASP A 397 -32.95 16.27 5.03
CA ASP A 397 -34.33 16.48 4.63
C ASP A 397 -34.52 16.32 3.12
N ARG A 398 -33.57 16.79 2.32
CA ARG A 398 -33.54 16.54 0.88
C ARG A 398 -33.35 15.06 0.56
N ILE A 399 -32.43 14.39 1.26
CA ILE A 399 -32.26 12.94 1.16
C ILE A 399 -33.60 12.24 1.47
N ARG A 400 -34.24 12.58 2.59
CA ARG A 400 -35.54 12.01 2.97
C ARG A 400 -36.61 12.21 1.90
N ARG A 401 -36.74 13.43 1.36
CA ARG A 401 -37.72 13.74 0.31
C ARG A 401 -37.45 12.94 -0.96
N PHE A 402 -36.20 12.89 -1.41
CA PHE A 402 -35.84 12.19 -2.63
C PHE A 402 -36.03 10.68 -2.49
N PHE A 403 -35.69 10.08 -1.34
CA PHE A 403 -35.75 8.63 -1.13
C PHE A 403 -37.04 8.13 -0.47
N ALA A 404 -38.04 8.98 -0.23
CA ALA A 404 -39.29 8.62 0.47
C ALA A 404 -40.01 7.42 -0.15
N ASP A 405 -40.00 7.31 -1.48
CA ASP A 405 -40.63 6.24 -2.26
C ASP A 405 -39.63 5.22 -2.81
N LYS A 406 -38.34 5.35 -2.49
CA LYS A 406 -37.25 4.52 -3.02
C LYS A 406 -36.79 3.48 -2.00
N HIS A 407 -35.94 2.57 -2.47
CA HIS A 407 -35.32 1.52 -1.69
C HIS A 407 -33.81 1.53 -1.93
N VAL A 408 -33.03 1.25 -0.88
CA VAL A 408 -31.56 1.22 -0.91
C VAL A 408 -31.07 -0.16 -0.45
N VAL A 409 -29.97 -0.65 -1.02
CA VAL A 409 -29.27 -1.85 -0.52
C VAL A 409 -27.93 -1.43 0.07
N VAL A 410 -27.62 -1.92 1.26
CA VAL A 410 -26.31 -1.72 1.89
C VAL A 410 -25.65 -3.07 2.06
N ASP A 411 -24.41 -3.22 1.61
CA ASP A 411 -23.56 -4.37 1.89
C ASP A 411 -22.49 -3.97 2.91
N GLU A 412 -22.62 -4.46 4.14
CA GLU A 412 -21.66 -4.17 5.21
C GLU A 412 -20.42 -5.09 5.11
N MET A 413 -20.41 -6.05 4.18
CA MET A 413 -19.32 -7.01 3.89
C MET A 413 -18.72 -7.66 5.14
N HIS A 414 -19.57 -7.95 6.14
CA HIS A 414 -19.18 -8.46 7.46
C HIS A 414 -18.22 -7.56 8.24
N GLY A 415 -18.02 -6.32 7.81
CA GLY A 415 -17.05 -5.35 8.33
C GLY A 415 -17.54 -4.58 9.55
N CYS A 416 -16.65 -3.76 10.11
CA CYS A 416 -16.95 -2.92 11.28
C CYS A 416 -17.73 -1.65 10.93
N GLY A 417 -17.92 -1.35 9.65
CA GLY A 417 -18.89 -0.36 9.17
C GLY A 417 -20.32 -0.67 9.60
N ARG A 418 -20.56 -1.88 10.10
CA ARG A 418 -21.86 -2.34 10.55
C ARG A 418 -22.50 -1.44 11.59
N GLY A 419 -23.73 -1.03 11.29
CA GLY A 419 -24.49 -0.11 12.12
C GLY A 419 -24.17 1.38 11.93
N TYR A 420 -23.06 1.77 11.30
CA TYR A 420 -22.70 3.19 11.13
C TYR A 420 -23.49 3.83 9.98
N LEU A 421 -23.35 3.31 8.76
CA LEU A 421 -24.07 3.82 7.60
C LEU A 421 -25.58 3.62 7.75
N THR A 422 -26.02 2.46 8.21
CA THR A 422 -27.45 2.14 8.43
C THR A 422 -28.09 3.03 9.49
N ARG A 423 -27.35 3.45 10.53
CA ARG A 423 -27.82 4.47 11.49
C ARG A 423 -28.00 5.84 10.85
N LEU A 424 -27.10 6.28 9.97
CA LEU A 424 -27.25 7.52 9.19
C LEU A 424 -28.46 7.45 8.25
N LEU A 425 -28.68 6.32 7.57
CA LEU A 425 -29.86 6.10 6.73
C LEU A 425 -31.16 6.12 7.54
N GLY A 426 -31.14 5.56 8.74
CA GLY A 426 -32.25 5.63 9.70
C GLY A 426 -32.60 7.07 10.08
N GLU A 427 -31.59 7.90 10.39
CA GLU A 427 -31.78 9.34 10.64
C GLU A 427 -32.36 10.08 9.43
N ALA A 428 -31.97 9.69 8.21
CA ALA A 428 -32.54 10.22 6.97
C ALA A 428 -33.95 9.67 6.67
N GLY A 429 -34.44 8.67 7.39
CA GLY A 429 -35.74 8.04 7.14
C GLY A 429 -35.78 7.19 5.85
N VAL A 430 -34.64 6.62 5.45
CA VAL A 430 -34.49 5.87 4.20
C VAL A 430 -34.76 4.38 4.43
N ARG A 431 -35.65 3.81 3.63
CA ARG A 431 -35.92 2.36 3.61
C ARG A 431 -34.76 1.63 2.94
N HIS A 432 -34.23 0.60 3.61
CA HIS A 432 -33.09 -0.16 3.10
C HIS A 432 -33.10 -1.64 3.50
N THR A 433 -32.43 -2.45 2.68
CA THR A 433 -32.04 -3.83 2.98
C THR A 433 -30.54 -3.88 3.26
N VAL A 434 -30.12 -4.68 4.25
CA VAL A 434 -28.71 -4.87 4.59
C VAL A 434 -28.27 -6.28 4.24
N LEU A 435 -27.14 -6.40 3.56
CA LEU A 435 -26.43 -7.64 3.26
C LEU A 435 -25.22 -7.75 4.18
N HIS A 436 -24.86 -9.00 4.56
CA HIS A 436 -23.68 -9.30 5.36
C HIS A 436 -23.55 -8.43 6.61
N ALA A 437 -24.65 -8.28 7.35
CA ALA A 437 -24.77 -7.37 8.50
C ALA A 437 -24.15 -7.94 9.78
N GLU A 438 -23.70 -9.19 9.76
CA GLU A 438 -23.14 -9.96 10.86
C GLU A 438 -21.60 -10.02 10.82
N VAL A 439 -20.98 -10.26 11.98
CA VAL A 439 -19.55 -10.58 12.03
C VAL A 439 -19.36 -12.01 11.55
N ASP A 440 -18.69 -12.16 10.40
CA ASP A 440 -18.20 -13.44 9.90
C ASP A 440 -16.71 -13.33 9.56
N PRO A 441 -15.81 -13.90 10.40
CA PRO A 441 -14.38 -13.91 10.13
C PRO A 441 -13.98 -14.60 8.81
N GLU A 442 -14.84 -15.46 8.24
CA GLU A 442 -14.63 -16.12 6.95
C GLU A 442 -15.23 -15.36 5.76
N LEU A 443 -15.83 -14.19 6.00
CA LEU A 443 -16.44 -13.32 5.01
C LEU A 443 -17.49 -14.02 4.12
N GLY A 444 -18.27 -14.95 4.68
CA GLY A 444 -19.25 -15.73 3.90
C GLY A 444 -18.61 -16.63 2.84
N GLY A 445 -17.31 -16.92 2.97
CA GLY A 445 -16.52 -17.65 1.98
C GLY A 445 -15.95 -16.78 0.85
N GLN A 446 -16.12 -15.46 0.89
CA GLN A 446 -15.49 -14.53 -0.04
C GLN A 446 -13.96 -14.52 0.11
N ASP A 447 -13.25 -14.16 -0.96
CA ASP A 447 -11.78 -14.08 -0.94
C ASP A 447 -11.29 -12.75 -0.33
N TYR A 448 -12.07 -11.67 -0.49
CA TYR A 448 -11.78 -10.31 -0.06
C TYR A 448 -13.08 -9.61 0.32
N ALA A 449 -13.06 -8.77 1.36
CA ALA A 449 -14.13 -7.81 1.66
C ALA A 449 -13.79 -6.47 1.01
N ASN A 450 -13.96 -6.39 -0.31
CA ASN A 450 -13.64 -5.20 -1.11
C ASN A 450 -14.91 -4.72 -1.81
N PRO A 451 -15.37 -3.46 -1.62
CA PRO A 451 -16.63 -2.99 -2.19
C PRO A 451 -16.54 -2.70 -3.72
N GLU A 452 -15.52 -3.23 -4.38
CA GLU A 452 -15.28 -3.13 -5.82
C GLU A 452 -15.55 -4.46 -6.54
N GLU A 453 -15.78 -4.40 -7.85
CA GLU A 453 -15.80 -5.60 -8.68
C GLU A 453 -14.44 -6.32 -8.64
N PRO A 454 -14.44 -7.67 -8.68
CA PRO A 454 -15.61 -8.53 -8.83
C PRO A 454 -16.32 -8.89 -7.51
N PHE A 455 -15.84 -8.40 -6.37
CA PHE A 455 -16.28 -8.84 -5.04
C PHE A 455 -17.66 -8.29 -4.63
N ASN A 456 -18.09 -7.17 -5.20
CA ASN A 456 -19.42 -6.59 -4.96
C ASN A 456 -20.57 -7.23 -5.78
N PHE A 457 -20.37 -8.44 -6.32
CA PHE A 457 -21.36 -9.10 -7.19
C PHE A 457 -22.74 -9.25 -6.54
N LEU A 458 -22.80 -9.66 -5.27
CA LEU A 458 -24.08 -9.84 -4.57
C LEU A 458 -24.83 -8.51 -4.41
N LEU A 459 -24.12 -7.41 -4.13
CA LEU A 459 -24.70 -6.07 -4.08
C LEU A 459 -25.28 -5.68 -5.44
N LYS A 460 -24.53 -5.88 -6.55
CA LYS A 460 -25.01 -5.64 -7.91
C LYS A 460 -26.29 -6.42 -8.21
N GLN A 461 -26.26 -7.73 -7.94
CA GLN A 461 -27.39 -8.63 -8.17
C GLN A 461 -28.61 -8.21 -7.35
N THR A 462 -28.44 -7.95 -6.06
CA THR A 462 -29.55 -7.58 -5.15
C THR A 462 -30.18 -6.25 -5.56
N VAL A 463 -29.38 -5.27 -5.97
CA VAL A 463 -29.90 -3.98 -6.48
C VAL A 463 -30.75 -4.20 -7.73
N ALA A 464 -30.27 -5.02 -8.67
CA ALA A 464 -31.01 -5.32 -9.89
C ALA A 464 -32.32 -6.08 -9.60
N GLU A 465 -32.28 -7.13 -8.78
CA GLU A 465 -33.43 -8.00 -8.50
C GLU A 465 -34.50 -7.32 -7.63
N SER A 466 -34.08 -6.53 -6.63
CA SER A 466 -35.02 -5.80 -5.76
C SER A 466 -35.56 -4.51 -6.39
N GLY A 467 -35.00 -4.07 -7.53
CA GLY A 467 -35.31 -2.77 -8.13
C GLY A 467 -34.87 -1.59 -7.26
N ALA A 468 -33.90 -1.80 -6.37
CA ALA A 468 -33.36 -0.74 -5.52
C ALA A 468 -32.78 0.40 -6.37
N HIS A 469 -32.87 1.61 -5.81
CA HIS A 469 -32.43 2.82 -6.49
C HIS A 469 -30.93 3.06 -6.35
N LEU A 470 -30.34 2.58 -5.25
CA LEU A 470 -28.93 2.74 -4.94
C LEU A 470 -28.46 1.55 -4.10
N GLY A 471 -27.27 1.05 -4.41
CA GLY A 471 -26.51 0.09 -3.62
C GLY A 471 -25.23 0.73 -3.08
N MET A 472 -24.89 0.44 -1.82
CA MET A 472 -23.73 0.99 -1.13
C MET A 472 -22.97 -0.11 -0.40
N GLY A 473 -21.66 -0.21 -0.59
CA GLY A 473 -20.79 -1.18 0.06
C GLY A 473 -19.66 -0.53 0.86
N MET A 474 -19.09 -1.25 1.83
CA MET A 474 -17.91 -0.84 2.61
C MET A 474 -16.98 -2.03 2.82
N ASP A 475 -15.67 -1.81 2.95
CA ASP A 475 -14.71 -2.87 3.31
C ASP A 475 -14.68 -3.13 4.82
N THR A 476 -13.88 -4.11 5.26
CA THR A 476 -13.85 -4.57 6.66
C THR A 476 -13.57 -3.48 7.69
N ASP A 477 -12.70 -2.52 7.41
CA ASP A 477 -12.39 -1.39 8.30
C ASP A 477 -13.16 -0.10 7.96
N ALA A 478 -14.06 -0.20 6.99
CA ALA A 478 -15.01 0.82 6.54
C ALA A 478 -14.37 2.17 6.18
N ASP A 479 -13.13 2.12 5.68
CA ASP A 479 -12.45 3.27 5.10
C ASP A 479 -12.77 3.42 3.59
N ARG A 480 -13.39 2.39 2.98
CA ARG A 480 -13.81 2.40 1.56
C ARG A 480 -15.31 2.45 1.33
N TYR A 481 -15.70 2.84 0.12
CA TYR A 481 -17.08 2.88 -0.36
C TYR A 481 -17.23 2.21 -1.75
N GLY A 482 -18.34 1.52 -2.00
CA GLY A 482 -18.67 1.00 -3.34
C GLY A 482 -20.09 1.37 -3.72
N ILE A 483 -20.29 1.83 -4.96
CA ILE A 483 -21.58 2.38 -5.39
C ILE A 483 -22.14 1.62 -6.57
N VAL A 484 -23.37 1.15 -6.42
CA VAL A 484 -24.13 0.48 -7.46
C VAL A 484 -25.39 1.31 -7.75
N ASP A 485 -25.54 1.77 -8.98
CA ASP A 485 -26.73 2.50 -9.43
C ASP A 485 -27.89 1.53 -9.72
N LYS A 486 -29.08 2.11 -9.89
CA LYS A 486 -30.29 1.39 -10.27
C LYS A 486 -30.04 0.44 -11.45
N GLY A 487 -30.50 -0.80 -11.32
CA GLY A 487 -30.29 -1.85 -12.34
C GLY A 487 -29.00 -2.65 -12.17
N GLY A 488 -28.26 -2.45 -11.08
CA GLY A 488 -27.07 -3.24 -10.77
C GLY A 488 -25.80 -2.78 -11.46
N VAL A 489 -25.75 -1.51 -11.90
CA VAL A 489 -24.60 -0.93 -12.63
C VAL A 489 -23.59 -0.38 -11.63
N TYR A 490 -22.35 -0.84 -11.67
CA TYR A 490 -21.32 -0.39 -10.75
C TYR A 490 -20.64 0.90 -11.26
N PHE A 491 -20.57 1.92 -10.40
CA PHE A 491 -19.85 3.16 -10.67
C PHE A 491 -18.49 3.17 -9.99
N ARG A 492 -17.43 3.35 -10.78
CA ARG A 492 -16.06 3.36 -10.25
C ARG A 492 -15.79 4.66 -9.47
N PRO A 493 -14.88 4.63 -8.47
CA PRO A 493 -14.53 5.81 -7.69
C PRO A 493 -14.09 7.01 -8.53
N ASN A 494 -13.39 6.81 -9.65
CA ASN A 494 -13.01 7.91 -10.54
C ASN A 494 -14.22 8.65 -11.17
N GLN A 495 -15.32 7.95 -11.45
CA GLN A 495 -16.56 8.59 -11.93
C GLN A 495 -17.26 9.33 -10.78
N ILE A 496 -17.35 8.67 -9.62
CA ILE A 496 -17.95 9.25 -8.41
C ILE A 496 -17.22 10.52 -7.98
N LEU A 497 -15.89 10.50 -7.90
CA LEU A 497 -15.07 11.65 -7.52
C LEU A 497 -15.26 12.82 -8.48
N THR A 498 -15.33 12.56 -9.79
CA THR A 498 -15.63 13.57 -10.82
C THR A 498 -16.99 14.21 -10.58
N MET A 499 -18.04 13.41 -10.35
CA MET A 499 -19.37 13.92 -10.04
C MET A 499 -19.41 14.68 -8.71
N LEU A 500 -18.65 14.25 -7.70
CA LEU A 500 -18.55 14.95 -6.41
C LEU A 500 -17.82 16.29 -6.52
N VAL A 501 -16.77 16.40 -7.34
CA VAL A 501 -16.10 17.68 -7.62
C VAL A 501 -17.07 18.65 -8.27
N ARG A 502 -17.84 18.21 -9.27
CA ARG A 502 -18.92 19.00 -9.87
C ARG A 502 -19.95 19.42 -8.82
N TYR A 503 -20.48 18.46 -8.06
CA TYR A 503 -21.51 18.68 -7.07
C TYR A 503 -21.11 19.72 -6.02
N LEU A 504 -19.93 19.54 -5.42
CA LEU A 504 -19.47 20.37 -4.32
C LEU A 504 -18.94 21.71 -4.80
N GLY A 505 -18.09 21.69 -5.82
CA GLY A 505 -17.39 22.87 -6.30
C GLY A 505 -18.23 23.68 -7.27
N VAL A 506 -18.56 23.09 -8.42
CA VAL A 506 -19.19 23.80 -9.54
C VAL A 506 -20.62 24.21 -9.20
N ASP A 507 -21.44 23.26 -8.75
CA ASP A 507 -22.88 23.48 -8.62
C ASP A 507 -23.28 24.04 -7.24
N ARG A 508 -22.48 23.81 -6.19
CA ARG A 508 -22.70 24.37 -4.84
C ARG A 508 -21.78 25.54 -4.50
N GLY A 509 -20.80 25.87 -5.34
CA GLY A 509 -19.88 27.00 -5.17
C GLY A 509 -18.91 26.85 -3.98
N LEU A 510 -18.65 25.63 -3.49
CA LEU A 510 -17.74 25.44 -2.36
C LEU A 510 -16.29 25.51 -2.85
N THR A 511 -15.51 26.44 -2.30
CA THR A 511 -14.11 26.68 -2.69
C THR A 511 -13.14 25.91 -1.78
N GLY A 512 -12.15 25.24 -2.35
CA GLY A 512 -11.10 24.52 -1.62
C GLY A 512 -10.19 23.76 -2.58
N ARG A 513 -9.09 23.22 -2.06
CA ARG A 513 -8.12 22.42 -2.84
C ARG A 513 -8.78 21.12 -3.31
N VAL A 514 -8.77 20.89 -4.62
CA VAL A 514 -9.20 19.62 -5.23
C VAL A 514 -7.97 18.76 -5.45
N ILE A 515 -7.99 17.51 -4.98
CA ILE A 515 -6.84 16.61 -5.02
C ILE A 515 -7.17 15.39 -5.86
N ALA A 516 -6.34 15.12 -6.86
CA ALA A 516 -6.38 13.93 -7.68
C ALA A 516 -5.17 13.03 -7.36
N THR A 517 -5.37 11.72 -7.38
CA THR A 517 -4.24 10.79 -7.38
C THR A 517 -3.72 10.60 -8.80
N GLN A 518 -2.47 10.17 -8.98
CA GLN A 518 -1.86 9.92 -10.30
C GLN A 518 -2.64 8.95 -11.20
N THR A 519 -3.50 8.11 -10.61
CA THR A 519 -4.41 7.18 -11.31
C THR A 519 -5.88 7.65 -11.31
N GLY A 520 -6.12 8.87 -10.82
CA GLY A 520 -7.40 9.55 -10.85
C GLY A 520 -7.81 9.98 -12.26
N SER A 521 -9.09 10.32 -12.44
CA SER A 521 -9.58 10.76 -13.75
C SER A 521 -8.98 12.12 -14.14
N PRO A 522 -8.52 12.30 -15.39
CA PRO A 522 -8.12 13.58 -15.96
C PRO A 522 -9.27 14.58 -16.01
N LEU A 523 -10.54 14.16 -15.89
CA LEU A 523 -11.70 15.06 -15.84
C LEU A 523 -11.76 15.91 -14.55
N ILE A 524 -11.03 15.52 -13.50
CA ILE A 524 -10.97 16.29 -12.25
C ILE A 524 -10.33 17.67 -12.48
N GLU A 525 -9.30 17.75 -13.32
CA GLU A 525 -8.59 19.00 -13.61
C GLU A 525 -9.48 20.07 -14.26
N PRO A 526 -10.16 19.83 -15.40
CA PRO A 526 -11.06 20.81 -15.99
C PRO A 526 -12.25 21.13 -15.08
N LEU A 527 -12.80 20.17 -14.34
CA LEU A 527 -13.87 20.43 -13.36
C LEU A 527 -13.43 21.33 -12.21
N ALA A 528 -12.22 21.13 -11.67
CA ALA A 528 -11.66 22.00 -10.65
C ALA A 528 -11.53 23.45 -11.15
N GLY A 529 -11.22 23.63 -12.44
CA GLY A 529 -11.19 24.94 -13.10
C GLY A 529 -12.55 25.60 -13.30
N MET A 530 -13.65 24.86 -13.18
CA MET A 530 -15.02 25.39 -13.24
C MET A 530 -15.56 25.86 -11.89
N ILE A 531 -14.82 25.67 -10.79
CA ILE A 531 -15.26 26.07 -9.45
C ILE A 531 -15.19 27.60 -9.32
N PRO A 532 -16.31 28.29 -9.09
CA PRO A 532 -16.32 29.75 -9.00
C PRO A 532 -15.56 30.24 -7.76
N GLY A 533 -14.65 31.21 -7.92
CA GLY A 533 -13.95 31.87 -6.81
C GLY A 533 -12.89 30.99 -6.11
N ASN A 534 -12.32 30.00 -6.80
CA ASN A 534 -11.40 29.04 -6.22
C ASN A 534 -9.90 29.36 -6.40
N GLU A 535 -9.56 30.55 -6.86
CA GLU A 535 -8.22 30.94 -7.30
C GLU A 535 -7.16 30.76 -6.19
N ASP A 536 -7.50 31.12 -4.95
CA ASP A 536 -6.60 31.01 -3.79
C ASP A 536 -6.28 29.55 -3.40
N ASN A 537 -7.05 28.60 -3.91
CA ASN A 537 -6.89 27.17 -3.65
C ASN A 537 -6.27 26.42 -4.83
N GLN A 538 -5.75 27.11 -5.84
CA GLN A 538 -5.11 26.48 -7.00
C GLN A 538 -3.62 26.20 -6.76
N PRO A 539 -3.05 25.22 -7.46
CA PRO A 539 -1.61 25.06 -7.60
C PRO A 539 -0.87 26.33 -8.02
N ALA A 540 0.40 26.47 -7.62
CA ALA A 540 1.29 27.47 -8.22
C ALA A 540 1.48 27.19 -9.71
N ALA A 541 1.56 28.24 -10.53
CA ALA A 541 1.82 28.10 -11.96
C ALA A 541 3.10 27.32 -12.23
N GLY A 542 2.99 26.22 -12.97
CA GLY A 542 4.11 25.34 -13.33
C GLY A 542 4.62 24.43 -12.22
N ALA A 543 3.95 24.38 -11.06
CA ALA A 543 4.35 23.48 -9.99
C ALA A 543 4.16 22.01 -10.39
N LEU A 544 5.24 21.24 -10.27
CA LEU A 544 5.20 19.81 -10.55
C LEU A 544 4.69 19.02 -9.33
N PRO A 545 3.97 17.92 -9.56
CA PRO A 545 3.62 16.98 -8.49
C PRO A 545 4.88 16.49 -7.77
N GLY A 546 4.80 16.37 -6.44
CA GLY A 546 5.99 16.12 -5.60
C GLY A 546 6.76 14.84 -5.95
N TYR A 547 6.12 13.82 -6.53
CA TYR A 547 6.77 12.58 -6.97
C TYR A 547 7.38 12.70 -8.38
N VAL A 548 6.75 13.46 -9.27
CA VAL A 548 7.24 13.74 -10.63
C VAL A 548 8.52 14.56 -10.57
N GLY A 549 8.60 15.50 -9.62
CA GLY A 549 9.80 16.30 -9.40
C GLY A 549 10.99 15.53 -8.82
N GLN A 550 10.80 14.33 -8.27
CA GLN A 550 11.88 13.57 -7.61
C GLN A 550 12.85 12.93 -8.60
N ARG A 551 14.10 12.72 -8.14
CA ARG A 551 15.17 12.09 -8.94
C ARG A 551 14.81 10.69 -9.46
N ILE A 552 13.94 10.01 -8.74
CA ILE A 552 13.49 8.63 -9.01
C ILE A 552 12.52 8.54 -10.18
N TYR A 553 11.82 9.64 -10.50
CA TYR A 553 10.94 9.73 -11.65
C TYR A 553 11.74 10.07 -12.90
N LYS A 554 11.48 9.36 -14.01
CA LYS A 554 12.14 9.58 -15.30
C LYS A 554 11.11 9.91 -16.36
N CYS A 555 11.22 11.11 -16.95
CA CYS A 555 10.56 11.45 -18.21
C CYS A 555 11.37 10.85 -19.37
N ARG A 556 10.71 10.07 -20.23
CA ARG A 556 11.32 9.38 -21.39
C ARG A 556 10.90 10.00 -22.71
N VAL A 557 9.66 10.46 -22.81
CA VAL A 557 9.09 11.11 -24.00
C VAL A 557 8.26 12.30 -23.55
N GLY A 558 8.32 13.40 -24.30
CA GLY A 558 7.61 14.63 -24.01
C GLY A 558 8.28 15.49 -22.94
N ASP A 559 7.57 16.53 -22.51
CA ASP A 559 8.04 17.47 -21.49
C ASP A 559 7.38 17.17 -20.14
N ILE A 560 8.20 17.03 -19.09
CA ILE A 560 7.75 16.84 -17.71
C ILE A 560 6.87 18.00 -17.23
N ALA A 561 7.08 19.22 -17.75
CA ALA A 561 6.27 20.39 -17.44
C ALA A 561 4.78 20.19 -17.81
N SER A 562 4.47 19.31 -18.77
CA SER A 562 3.09 18.97 -19.12
C SER A 562 2.33 18.23 -18.01
N ARG A 563 3.02 17.77 -16.96
CA ARG A 563 2.40 17.12 -15.78
C ARG A 563 1.98 18.10 -14.70
N ALA A 564 2.32 19.38 -14.83
CA ALA A 564 1.82 20.42 -13.94
C ALA A 564 0.32 20.63 -14.21
N LEU A 565 -0.49 20.42 -13.18
CA LEU A 565 -1.91 20.77 -13.20
C LEU A 565 -2.10 22.23 -12.78
N LYS A 566 -3.12 22.88 -13.34
CA LYS A 566 -3.46 24.29 -13.07
C LYS A 566 -4.47 24.44 -11.96
N TYR A 567 -5.40 23.50 -11.81
CA TYR A 567 -6.57 23.64 -10.94
C TYR A 567 -6.65 22.60 -9.83
N ALA A 568 -6.12 21.39 -10.04
CA ALA A 568 -6.10 20.32 -9.05
C ALA A 568 -4.67 19.96 -8.61
N PHE A 569 -4.53 19.45 -7.39
CA PHE A 569 -3.26 18.93 -6.87
C PHE A 569 -3.13 17.45 -7.20
N MET A 570 -2.17 17.09 -8.04
CA MET A 570 -1.83 15.69 -8.29
C MET A 570 -0.91 15.14 -7.21
N VAL A 571 -1.26 13.98 -6.64
CA VAL A 571 -0.47 13.27 -5.63
C VAL A 571 -0.30 11.79 -5.99
N PRO A 572 0.70 11.07 -5.43
CA PRO A 572 0.75 9.62 -5.59
C PRO A 572 -0.47 8.93 -4.98
N VAL A 573 -0.70 7.67 -5.35
CA VAL A 573 -1.76 6.87 -4.70
C VAL A 573 -1.38 6.64 -3.23
N GLY A 574 -2.32 6.92 -2.34
CA GLY A 574 -2.21 6.79 -0.90
C GLY A 574 -2.84 7.98 -0.19
N ILE A 575 -3.84 7.72 0.67
CA ILE A 575 -4.47 8.74 1.53
C ILE A 575 -3.45 9.62 2.29
N LYS A 576 -2.27 9.11 2.66
CA LYS A 576 -1.22 9.92 3.30
C LYS A 576 -0.81 11.13 2.45
N TYR A 577 -0.81 10.99 1.11
CA TYR A 577 -0.39 12.05 0.22
C TYR A 577 -1.50 13.08 0.01
N ILE A 578 -2.76 12.63 0.06
CA ILE A 578 -3.94 13.51 0.15
C ILE A 578 -3.90 14.30 1.45
N GLU A 579 -3.49 13.69 2.56
CA GLU A 579 -3.34 14.40 3.85
C GLU A 579 -2.10 15.30 3.90
N GLU A 580 -0.99 14.86 3.30
CA GLU A 580 0.23 15.67 3.19
C GLU A 580 -0.01 16.95 2.39
N ILE A 581 -0.96 17.00 1.44
CA ILE A 581 -1.25 18.23 0.70
C ILE A 581 -1.66 19.40 1.60
N ARG A 582 -2.18 19.11 2.80
CA ARG A 582 -2.53 20.13 3.79
C ARG A 582 -1.28 20.72 4.47
N ARG A 583 -0.18 19.95 4.48
CA ARG A 583 1.17 20.43 4.82
C ARG A 583 1.85 21.08 3.63
N MET A 584 1.43 20.80 2.41
CA MET A 584 2.08 21.38 1.24
C MET A 584 1.64 22.83 1.06
N ASP A 585 2.61 23.60 0.55
CA ASP A 585 2.47 24.91 -0.08
C ASP A 585 2.64 26.11 0.89
N ASP A 586 3.68 26.93 0.76
CA ASP A 586 3.43 28.31 0.28
C ASP A 586 3.59 28.55 -1.23
N ARG A 587 4.12 27.54 -1.95
CA ARG A 587 3.84 27.22 -3.38
C ARG A 587 4.55 25.92 -3.82
N TYR A 588 4.19 24.81 -3.16
CA TYR A 588 4.66 23.41 -3.21
C TYR A 588 5.80 22.90 -2.30
N ASN A 589 6.34 23.68 -1.36
CA ASN A 589 7.22 23.10 -0.32
C ASN A 589 6.41 22.47 0.82
N THR A 590 6.89 21.34 1.38
CA THR A 590 6.29 20.72 2.57
C THR A 590 6.55 21.59 3.81
N LEU A 591 5.48 22.08 4.44
CA LEU A 591 5.51 22.77 5.72
C LEU A 591 5.77 21.78 6.86
N LYS A 592 6.60 22.20 7.82
CA LYS A 592 6.82 21.43 9.05
C LYS A 592 5.69 21.60 10.07
N VAL A 593 5.07 22.78 10.09
CA VAL A 593 3.96 23.12 11.01
C VAL A 593 2.71 23.41 10.18
N LEU A 594 1.60 22.80 10.56
CA LEU A 594 0.31 22.98 9.89
C LEU A 594 -0.30 24.34 10.30
N PRO A 595 -0.78 25.17 9.36
CA PRO A 595 -1.57 26.36 9.68
C PRO A 595 -2.84 25.97 10.45
N GLU A 596 -3.35 26.78 11.39
CA GLU A 596 -4.52 26.41 12.21
C GLU A 596 -5.74 25.93 11.40
N ASN A 597 -5.98 26.53 10.23
CA ASN A 597 -7.10 26.19 9.33
C ASN A 597 -6.78 25.11 8.28
N TRP A 598 -5.71 24.33 8.45
CA TRP A 598 -5.24 23.37 7.45
C TRP A 598 -6.29 22.33 7.04
N ARG A 599 -7.12 21.86 7.98
CA ARG A 599 -8.20 20.88 7.69
C ARG A 599 -9.30 21.48 6.81
N ASP A 600 -9.44 22.80 6.80
CA ASP A 600 -10.52 23.50 6.10
C ASP A 600 -10.16 23.87 4.67
N ARG A 601 -8.87 23.75 4.28
CA ARG A 601 -8.39 24.15 2.95
C ARG A 601 -8.72 23.15 1.85
N ILE A 602 -9.00 21.89 2.17
CA ILE A 602 -9.42 20.88 1.19
C ILE A 602 -10.87 21.12 0.81
N LEU A 603 -11.21 20.89 -0.46
CA LEU A 603 -12.60 20.61 -0.86
C LEU A 603 -12.85 19.11 -0.79
N ILE A 604 -12.11 18.35 -1.60
CA ILE A 604 -12.21 16.90 -1.71
C ILE A 604 -10.90 16.31 -2.23
N GLY A 605 -10.57 15.10 -1.75
CA GLY A 605 -9.52 14.27 -2.31
C GLY A 605 -9.91 12.80 -2.18
N GLY A 606 -9.61 12.01 -3.22
CA GLY A 606 -9.92 10.58 -3.20
C GLY A 606 -9.02 9.74 -4.09
N GLU A 607 -9.03 8.44 -3.81
CA GLU A 607 -8.27 7.41 -4.50
C GLU A 607 -9.20 6.64 -5.44
N GLU A 608 -8.66 6.17 -6.56
CA GLU A 608 -9.38 5.26 -7.47
C GLU A 608 -9.82 3.95 -6.81
N SER A 609 -9.20 3.62 -5.67
CA SER A 609 -9.39 2.41 -4.87
C SER A 609 -10.42 2.63 -3.75
N SER A 610 -11.48 3.38 -4.09
CA SER A 610 -12.72 3.45 -3.32
C SER A 610 -12.61 4.20 -2.00
N GLY A 611 -11.74 5.18 -1.90
CA GLY A 611 -11.50 5.94 -0.67
C GLY A 611 -11.53 7.44 -0.90
N LEU A 612 -12.14 8.21 0.01
CA LEU A 612 -12.10 9.67 -0.06
C LEU A 612 -12.17 10.33 1.31
N THR A 613 -11.78 11.60 1.35
CA THR A 613 -12.02 12.53 2.45
C THR A 613 -12.34 13.92 1.88
N SER A 614 -12.86 14.82 2.71
CA SER A 614 -13.29 16.16 2.31
C SER A 614 -13.01 17.19 3.41
N ARG A 615 -13.37 18.44 3.15
CA ARG A 615 -13.14 19.58 4.05
C ARG A 615 -13.49 19.28 5.51
N GLY A 616 -12.52 19.51 6.40
CA GLY A 616 -12.70 19.43 7.85
C GLY A 616 -13.06 18.03 8.37
N HIS A 617 -13.11 17.02 7.51
CA HIS A 617 -13.44 15.65 7.88
C HIS A 617 -12.22 14.92 8.47
N VAL A 618 -12.40 13.68 8.94
CA VAL A 618 -11.30 12.90 9.49
C VAL A 618 -10.14 12.79 8.49
N THR A 619 -8.93 12.75 9.00
CA THR A 619 -7.68 12.74 8.23
C THR A 619 -7.33 11.33 7.74
N ASP A 620 -8.35 10.56 7.40
CA ASP A 620 -8.28 9.22 6.83
C ASP A 620 -9.43 9.08 5.83
N LYS A 621 -9.50 7.95 5.14
CA LYS A 621 -10.66 7.66 4.31
C LYS A 621 -11.87 7.32 5.18
N ASP A 622 -13.07 7.64 4.70
CA ASP A 622 -14.30 7.39 5.43
C ASP A 622 -15.42 6.86 4.52
N GLY A 623 -15.70 5.55 4.63
CA GLY A 623 -16.73 4.86 3.87
C GLY A 623 -18.16 5.31 4.19
N PRO A 624 -18.59 5.34 5.47
CA PRO A 624 -19.90 5.88 5.84
C PRO A 624 -20.14 7.32 5.35
N TRP A 625 -19.14 8.19 5.50
CA TRP A 625 -19.18 9.57 5.01
C TRP A 625 -19.30 9.65 3.50
N ALA A 626 -18.45 8.92 2.77
CA ALA A 626 -18.49 8.92 1.31
C ALA A 626 -19.86 8.49 0.78
N ASN A 627 -20.41 7.39 1.34
CA ASN A 627 -21.71 6.86 0.95
C ASN A 627 -22.84 7.88 1.19
N ILE A 628 -22.92 8.52 2.37
CA ILE A 628 -23.97 9.51 2.63
C ILE A 628 -23.79 10.79 1.81
N LEU A 629 -22.55 11.18 1.50
CA LEU A 629 -22.24 12.32 0.63
C LEU A 629 -22.69 12.07 -0.82
N ILE A 630 -22.49 10.86 -1.34
CA ILE A 630 -22.94 10.43 -2.67
C ILE A 630 -24.47 10.38 -2.75
N MET A 631 -25.10 9.91 -1.66
CA MET A 631 -26.56 9.92 -1.54
C MET A 631 -27.12 11.35 -1.53
N ASP A 632 -26.47 12.27 -0.82
CA ASP A 632 -26.81 13.69 -0.80
C ASP A 632 -26.66 14.35 -2.17
N MET A 633 -25.58 14.02 -2.89
CA MET A 633 -25.37 14.43 -4.28
C MET A 633 -26.53 13.96 -5.16
N LEU A 634 -26.86 12.68 -5.15
CA LEU A 634 -27.95 12.14 -5.97
C LEU A 634 -29.29 12.81 -5.64
N ALA A 635 -29.58 13.03 -4.36
CA ALA A 635 -30.77 13.75 -3.93
C ALA A 635 -30.76 15.23 -4.35
N TYR A 636 -29.60 15.89 -4.37
CA TYR A 636 -29.46 17.26 -4.86
C TYR A 636 -29.87 17.40 -6.33
N TYR A 637 -29.34 16.54 -7.20
CA TYR A 637 -29.70 16.58 -8.61
C TYR A 637 -31.12 16.08 -8.88
N GLY A 638 -31.55 15.02 -8.20
CA GLY A 638 -32.85 14.40 -8.39
C GLY A 638 -34.03 15.22 -7.87
N THR A 639 -33.78 16.26 -7.07
CA THR A 639 -34.82 17.19 -6.57
C THR A 639 -34.77 18.57 -7.22
N ARG A 640 -33.96 18.76 -8.26
CA ARG A 640 -33.97 20.00 -9.04
C ARG A 640 -35.33 20.23 -9.69
N ALA A 641 -35.76 21.50 -9.74
CA ALA A 641 -36.99 21.88 -10.43
C ALA A 641 -36.88 21.70 -11.95
N GLU A 642 -35.69 21.93 -12.50
CA GLU A 642 -35.38 21.81 -13.92
C GLU A 642 -34.36 20.69 -14.14
N ASN A 643 -34.60 19.85 -15.16
CA ASN A 643 -33.75 18.72 -15.54
C ASN A 643 -33.28 17.85 -14.34
N PRO A 644 -34.20 17.26 -13.57
CA PRO A 644 -33.82 16.41 -12.44
C PRO A 644 -33.07 15.17 -12.95
N LEU A 645 -31.87 14.93 -12.40
CA LEU A 645 -31.07 13.74 -12.70
C LEU A 645 -31.26 12.77 -11.54
N CYS A 646 -32.04 11.71 -11.78
CA CYS A 646 -32.53 10.81 -10.76
C CYS A 646 -31.65 9.57 -10.59
N THR A 647 -30.68 9.33 -11.45
CA THR A 647 -29.73 8.19 -11.37
C THR A 647 -28.29 8.67 -11.51
N LEU A 648 -27.33 7.86 -11.05
CA LEU A 648 -25.92 8.18 -11.24
C LEU A 648 -25.54 8.15 -12.72
N LYS A 649 -26.17 7.28 -13.51
CA LYS A 649 -26.02 7.27 -14.96
C LYS A 649 -26.43 8.59 -15.61
N GLU A 650 -27.61 9.10 -15.31
CA GLU A 650 -28.06 10.40 -15.82
C GLU A 650 -27.12 11.52 -15.39
N LEU A 651 -26.66 11.52 -14.14
CA LEU A 651 -25.70 12.50 -13.63
C LEU A 651 -24.35 12.43 -14.35
N TRP A 652 -23.84 11.22 -14.59
CA TRP A 652 -22.60 11.02 -15.31
C TRP A 652 -22.69 11.49 -16.76
N GLU A 653 -23.74 11.07 -17.47
CA GLU A 653 -24.00 11.45 -18.87
C GLU A 653 -24.15 12.97 -19.03
N ASP A 654 -24.81 13.64 -18.07
CA ASP A 654 -24.91 15.10 -18.05
C ASP A 654 -23.57 15.77 -17.73
N THR A 655 -22.80 15.21 -16.79
CA THR A 655 -21.49 15.74 -16.40
C THR A 655 -20.52 15.74 -17.57
N VAL A 656 -20.37 14.61 -18.27
CA VAL A 656 -19.39 14.50 -19.38
C VAL A 656 -19.76 15.32 -20.61
N ARG A 657 -20.98 15.89 -20.67
CA ARG A 657 -21.42 16.82 -21.73
C ARG A 657 -21.14 18.28 -21.41
N MET A 658 -20.67 18.59 -20.21
CA MET A 658 -20.28 19.96 -19.87
C MET A 658 -19.11 20.43 -20.74
N PRO A 659 -19.02 21.74 -21.08
CA PRO A 659 -17.96 22.26 -21.93
C PRO A 659 -16.55 21.91 -21.41
N GLY A 660 -15.70 21.33 -22.27
CA GLY A 660 -14.33 20.96 -21.92
C GLY A 660 -14.20 19.59 -21.22
N LEU A 661 -15.31 18.88 -21.00
CA LEU A 661 -15.30 17.48 -20.58
C LEU A 661 -15.62 16.56 -21.77
N TRP A 662 -15.37 15.27 -21.61
CA TRP A 662 -15.62 14.26 -22.63
C TRP A 662 -16.14 12.98 -21.99
N GLU A 663 -16.91 12.22 -22.77
CA GLU A 663 -17.26 10.87 -22.38
C GLU A 663 -15.99 10.02 -22.33
N THR A 664 -15.84 9.27 -21.26
CA THR A 664 -14.63 8.48 -21.02
C THR A 664 -15.02 7.05 -20.70
N PHE A 665 -14.30 6.12 -21.32
CA PHE A 665 -14.62 4.71 -21.27
C PHE A 665 -13.58 3.91 -20.50
N GLY A 666 -14.09 3.08 -19.60
CA GLY A 666 -13.36 1.93 -19.13
C GLY A 666 -13.31 0.82 -20.18
N THR A 667 -12.27 0.00 -20.11
CA THR A 667 -11.94 -1.01 -21.12
C THR A 667 -12.54 -2.38 -20.85
N SER A 668 -13.40 -2.48 -19.83
CA SER A 668 -14.12 -3.71 -19.48
C SER A 668 -15.00 -4.24 -20.62
N THR A 669 -15.11 -5.56 -20.67
CA THR A 669 -16.02 -6.28 -21.58
C THR A 669 -17.43 -6.44 -21.00
N ASP A 670 -17.61 -6.30 -19.68
CA ASP A 670 -18.92 -6.29 -19.04
C ASP A 670 -19.62 -4.95 -19.34
N PRO A 671 -20.77 -4.94 -20.04
CA PRO A 671 -21.48 -3.72 -20.39
C PRO A 671 -22.06 -2.96 -19.17
N THR A 672 -22.11 -3.60 -18.00
CA THR A 672 -22.47 -2.99 -16.72
C THR A 672 -21.26 -2.45 -15.95
N SER A 673 -20.05 -2.66 -16.49
CA SER A 673 -18.77 -2.28 -15.90
C SER A 673 -18.12 -1.19 -16.77
N HIS A 674 -18.02 0.02 -16.23
CA HIS A 674 -17.26 1.10 -16.84
C HIS A 674 -15.77 1.05 -16.43
N ALA A 675 -15.23 -0.15 -16.14
CA ALA A 675 -13.91 -0.29 -15.52
C ALA A 675 -12.77 0.01 -16.50
N GLY A 676 -12.06 1.11 -16.25
CA GLY A 676 -10.76 1.42 -16.88
C GLY A 676 -9.58 0.72 -16.19
N ARG A 677 -9.81 -0.07 -15.14
CA ARG A 677 -8.75 -0.77 -14.38
C ARG A 677 -8.82 -2.28 -14.59
N ALA A 678 -7.70 -2.89 -14.96
CA ALA A 678 -7.51 -4.34 -14.90
C ALA A 678 -6.43 -4.68 -13.86
N ASP A 679 -6.77 -5.59 -12.94
CA ASP A 679 -5.85 -6.13 -11.94
C ASP A 679 -5.41 -7.52 -12.42
N VAL A 680 -4.12 -7.68 -12.76
CA VAL A 680 -3.61 -8.87 -13.44
C VAL A 680 -2.51 -9.52 -12.63
N ASP A 681 -2.68 -10.80 -12.30
CA ASP A 681 -1.66 -11.63 -11.66
C ASP A 681 -0.41 -11.79 -12.55
N ALA A 682 0.75 -11.55 -11.96
CA ALA A 682 2.04 -11.71 -12.62
C ALA A 682 3.12 -12.14 -11.61
N PRO A 683 4.01 -13.10 -11.99
CA PRO A 683 5.24 -13.36 -11.25
C PRO A 683 6.07 -12.09 -11.05
N LEU A 684 6.89 -12.04 -10.00
CA LEU A 684 7.70 -10.86 -9.65
C LEU A 684 8.52 -10.31 -10.84
N GLU A 685 9.19 -11.17 -11.59
CA GLU A 685 10.00 -10.80 -12.76
C GLU A 685 9.16 -10.16 -13.85
N ALA A 686 7.97 -10.72 -14.13
CA ALA A 686 7.06 -10.17 -15.11
C ALA A 686 6.47 -8.84 -14.62
N LYS A 687 6.18 -8.73 -13.31
CA LYS A 687 5.64 -7.53 -12.69
C LYS A 687 6.57 -6.33 -12.81
N GLU A 688 7.84 -6.50 -12.47
CA GLU A 688 8.88 -5.46 -12.66
C GLU A 688 9.21 -5.28 -14.15
N GLY A 689 9.31 -6.39 -14.89
CA GLY A 689 9.62 -6.41 -16.32
C GLY A 689 8.61 -5.62 -17.16
N PHE A 690 7.33 -5.62 -16.79
CA PHE A 690 6.28 -4.89 -17.49
C PHE A 690 6.41 -3.37 -17.34
N ILE A 691 6.75 -2.89 -16.14
CA ILE A 691 7.06 -1.47 -15.91
C ILE A 691 8.32 -1.07 -16.70
N ASN A 692 9.36 -1.89 -16.61
CA ASN A 692 10.64 -1.64 -17.27
C ASN A 692 10.49 -1.63 -18.80
N TYR A 693 9.71 -2.56 -19.36
CA TYR A 693 9.45 -2.65 -20.80
C TYR A 693 9.01 -1.30 -21.36
N TYR A 694 8.01 -0.68 -20.73
CA TYR A 694 7.49 0.61 -21.20
C TYR A 694 8.48 1.75 -21.01
N LEU A 695 9.12 1.86 -19.83
CA LEU A 695 10.09 2.93 -19.57
C LEU A 695 11.36 2.81 -20.42
N ASP A 696 11.65 1.63 -20.96
CA ASP A 696 12.79 1.37 -21.84
C ASP A 696 12.43 1.48 -23.34
N LEU A 697 11.17 1.75 -23.72
CA LEU A 697 10.77 1.89 -25.14
C LEU A 697 11.62 2.95 -25.87
N ALA A 698 11.77 4.12 -25.26
CA ALA A 698 12.56 5.23 -25.80
C ALA A 698 14.08 4.95 -25.84
N LEU A 699 14.55 3.86 -25.26
CA LEU A 699 15.95 3.41 -25.39
C LEU A 699 16.17 2.51 -26.60
N ARG A 700 15.09 1.96 -27.19
CA ARG A 700 15.13 0.95 -28.25
C ARG A 700 14.73 1.52 -29.61
N GLU A 701 13.87 2.53 -29.60
CA GLU A 701 13.29 3.13 -30.79
C GLU A 701 13.28 4.66 -30.66
N ASP A 702 13.21 5.35 -31.81
CA ASP A 702 13.06 6.81 -31.83
C ASP A 702 11.75 7.21 -31.13
N PRO A 703 11.80 8.08 -30.09
CA PRO A 703 10.63 8.59 -29.39
C PRO A 703 9.48 9.08 -30.29
N GLN A 704 9.78 9.64 -31.47
CA GLN A 704 8.75 10.15 -32.39
C GLN A 704 7.91 9.04 -33.03
N ASN A 705 8.47 7.84 -33.13
CA ASN A 705 7.85 6.68 -33.77
C ASN A 705 7.13 5.77 -32.77
N LEU A 706 7.24 6.04 -31.47
CA LEU A 706 6.60 5.23 -30.45
C LEU A 706 5.08 5.28 -30.58
N ARG A 707 4.47 4.09 -30.65
CA ARG A 707 3.03 3.90 -30.78
C ARG A 707 2.54 2.86 -29.76
N LEU A 708 1.28 2.98 -29.36
CA LEU A 708 0.53 1.95 -28.63
C LEU A 708 -0.91 1.95 -29.13
N ALA A 709 -1.41 0.79 -29.54
CA ALA A 709 -2.70 0.62 -30.19
C ALA A 709 -2.91 1.56 -31.40
N GLY A 710 -1.83 1.84 -32.14
CA GLY A 710 -1.83 2.78 -33.27
C GLY A 710 -1.74 4.26 -32.87
N LEU A 711 -1.89 4.60 -31.59
CA LEU A 711 -1.81 5.98 -31.08
C LEU A 711 -0.36 6.41 -30.86
N LYS A 712 -0.06 7.68 -31.13
CA LYS A 712 1.24 8.30 -30.85
C LYS A 712 1.43 8.53 -29.36
N ILE A 713 2.54 8.06 -28.81
CA ILE A 713 2.91 8.36 -27.42
C ILE A 713 3.47 9.78 -27.36
N THR A 714 2.71 10.73 -26.80
CA THR A 714 3.12 12.14 -26.66
C THR A 714 3.79 12.42 -25.33
N TYR A 715 3.50 11.61 -24.32
CA TYR A 715 4.19 11.61 -23.03
C TYR A 715 4.42 10.18 -22.55
N LEU A 716 5.62 9.92 -22.04
CA LEU A 716 5.98 8.70 -21.33
C LEU A 716 6.89 9.06 -20.17
N GLY A 717 6.46 8.74 -18.95
CA GLY A 717 7.29 8.85 -17.76
C GLY A 717 6.90 7.83 -16.71
N GLY A 718 7.62 7.83 -15.60
CA GLY A 718 7.28 6.96 -14.49
C GLY A 718 8.43 6.71 -13.54
N ILE A 719 8.20 5.78 -12.63
CA ILE A 719 9.17 5.33 -11.64
C ILE A 719 9.46 3.85 -11.90
N ARG A 720 10.72 3.50 -12.10
CA ARG A 720 11.13 2.12 -12.37
C ARG A 720 10.60 1.19 -11.28
N TYR A 721 10.18 -0.02 -11.66
CA TYR A 721 9.55 -1.04 -10.79
C TYR A 721 8.14 -0.72 -10.27
N GLU A 722 7.73 0.55 -10.26
CA GLU A 722 6.48 0.96 -9.61
C GLU A 722 5.43 1.48 -10.58
N LEU A 723 5.79 2.41 -11.48
CA LEU A 723 4.83 3.27 -12.17
C LEU A 723 5.25 3.55 -13.62
N VAL A 724 4.27 3.48 -14.51
CA VAL A 724 4.31 4.03 -15.87
C VAL A 724 3.12 4.97 -16.04
N GLU A 725 3.36 6.13 -16.65
CA GLU A 725 2.34 7.10 -17.04
C GLU A 725 2.53 7.48 -18.51
N MET A 726 1.48 7.34 -19.30
CA MET A 726 1.45 7.68 -20.72
C MET A 726 0.25 8.54 -21.06
N GLN A 727 0.49 9.50 -21.95
CA GLN A 727 -0.54 10.19 -22.71
C GLN A 727 -0.33 9.90 -24.20
N LEU A 728 -1.43 9.64 -24.89
CA LEU A 728 -1.42 9.23 -26.29
C LEU A 728 -2.35 10.12 -27.12
N GLU A 729 -1.97 10.29 -28.39
CA GLU A 729 -2.62 11.13 -29.39
C GLU A 729 -3.06 10.27 -30.59
N ASP A 730 -4.31 10.43 -31.01
CA ASP A 730 -4.84 9.80 -32.23
C ASP A 730 -4.40 10.53 -33.51
N GLU A 731 -4.73 9.98 -34.68
CA GLU A 731 -4.35 10.56 -35.98
C GLU A 731 -4.99 11.92 -36.26
N HIS A 732 -6.04 12.29 -35.51
CA HIS A 732 -6.75 13.56 -35.62
C HIS A 732 -6.28 14.59 -34.59
N GLY A 733 -5.29 14.25 -33.75
CA GLY A 733 -4.77 15.11 -32.69
C GLY A 733 -5.55 15.05 -31.37
N GLY A 734 -6.48 14.09 -31.22
CA GLY A 734 -7.18 13.85 -29.96
C GLY A 734 -6.23 13.21 -28.94
N ASP A 735 -5.99 13.89 -27.82
CA ASP A 735 -5.01 13.51 -26.80
C ASP A 735 -5.62 12.93 -25.51
N HIS A 736 -6.91 12.60 -25.57
CA HIS A 736 -7.72 12.14 -24.43
C HIS A 736 -7.61 10.61 -24.23
N HIS A 737 -6.38 10.10 -24.36
CA HIS A 737 -6.05 8.68 -24.20
C HIS A 737 -4.90 8.54 -23.22
N TYR A 738 -5.15 7.82 -22.13
CA TYR A 738 -4.23 7.69 -21.01
C TYR A 738 -4.03 6.23 -20.67
N LEU A 739 -2.78 5.85 -20.44
CA LEU A 739 -2.42 4.55 -19.89
C LEU A 739 -1.52 4.78 -18.67
N ARG A 740 -1.91 4.21 -17.53
CA ARG A 740 -1.04 4.10 -16.36
C ARG A 740 -0.88 2.64 -15.99
N VAL A 741 0.32 2.24 -15.58
CA VAL A 741 0.58 0.90 -15.05
C VAL A 741 1.22 1.04 -13.69
N ARG A 742 0.71 0.29 -12.71
CA ARG A 742 1.27 0.29 -11.35
C ARG A 742 1.52 -1.14 -10.86
N ALA A 743 2.71 -1.41 -10.34
CA ALA A 743 2.97 -2.65 -9.62
C ALA A 743 2.36 -2.60 -8.21
N SER A 744 1.63 -3.64 -7.79
CA SER A 744 1.17 -3.72 -6.41
C SER A 744 2.33 -4.03 -5.46
N GLY A 745 2.37 -3.32 -4.33
CA GLY A 745 3.39 -3.51 -3.28
C GLY A 745 3.08 -4.66 -2.33
N THR A 746 1.81 -5.05 -2.22
CA THR A 746 1.31 -6.09 -1.29
C THR A 746 0.83 -7.35 -1.99
N GLU A 747 0.60 -7.29 -3.30
CA GLU A 747 0.04 -8.39 -4.09
C GLU A 747 0.92 -8.68 -5.33
N PRO A 748 0.88 -9.91 -5.87
CA PRO A 748 1.59 -10.28 -7.09
C PRO A 748 0.82 -9.83 -8.35
N ILE A 749 0.42 -8.55 -8.42
CA ILE A 749 -0.32 -8.00 -9.56
C ILE A 749 0.28 -6.73 -10.14
N ASN A 750 0.03 -6.51 -11.43
CA ASN A 750 0.03 -5.19 -12.03
C ASN A 750 -1.41 -4.67 -12.14
N ARG A 751 -1.58 -3.38 -11.88
CA ARG A 751 -2.83 -2.64 -12.13
C ARG A 751 -2.64 -1.81 -13.38
N ILE A 752 -3.45 -2.05 -14.41
CA ILE A 752 -3.44 -1.35 -15.69
C ILE A 752 -4.64 -0.42 -15.71
N TYR A 753 -4.41 0.88 -15.80
CA TYR A 753 -5.44 1.92 -15.87
C TYR A 753 -5.45 2.49 -17.27
N ILE A 754 -6.60 2.42 -17.93
CA ILE A 754 -6.83 3.05 -19.22
C ILE A 754 -8.05 3.94 -19.11
N GLU A 755 -7.89 5.13 -19.67
CA GLU A 755 -8.95 6.09 -19.82
C GLU A 755 -8.89 6.67 -21.23
N SER A 756 -10.00 6.61 -21.96
CA SER A 756 -10.04 6.93 -23.38
C SER A 756 -11.37 7.58 -23.74
N SER A 757 -11.33 8.61 -24.58
CA SER A 757 -12.51 9.23 -25.20
C SER A 757 -13.23 8.33 -26.20
N SER A 758 -12.62 7.21 -26.59
CA SER A 758 -13.19 6.19 -27.47
C SER A 758 -13.13 4.81 -26.80
N ARG A 759 -14.27 4.11 -26.78
CA ARG A 759 -14.39 2.78 -26.20
C ARG A 759 -13.53 1.78 -26.96
N GLU A 760 -13.60 1.80 -28.28
CA GLU A 760 -12.87 0.89 -29.17
C GLU A 760 -11.36 1.08 -29.01
N THR A 761 -10.92 2.34 -28.97
CA THR A 761 -9.52 2.71 -28.73
C THR A 761 -9.05 2.24 -27.36
N GLY A 762 -9.82 2.52 -26.30
CA GLY A 762 -9.49 2.08 -24.95
C GLY A 762 -9.37 0.55 -24.87
N GLN A 763 -10.32 -0.18 -25.46
CA GLN A 763 -10.26 -1.65 -25.51
C GLN A 763 -9.04 -2.15 -26.30
N ALA A 764 -8.64 -1.47 -27.38
CA ALA A 764 -7.42 -1.80 -28.12
C ALA A 764 -6.16 -1.59 -27.28
N MET A 765 -6.07 -0.47 -26.56
CA MET A 765 -4.98 -0.19 -25.61
C MET A 765 -4.90 -1.26 -24.52
N MET A 766 -6.04 -1.69 -23.97
CA MET A 766 -6.08 -2.71 -22.91
C MET A 766 -5.63 -4.06 -23.44
N ARG A 767 -6.11 -4.46 -24.61
CA ARG A 767 -5.66 -5.72 -25.25
C ARG A 767 -4.16 -5.72 -25.50
N GLU A 768 -3.59 -4.64 -26.02
CA GLU A 768 -2.15 -4.56 -26.27
C GLU A 768 -1.33 -4.59 -24.98
N ALA A 769 -1.79 -3.88 -23.93
CA ALA A 769 -1.13 -3.90 -22.62
C ALA A 769 -1.16 -5.28 -21.96
N LEU A 770 -2.31 -5.97 -22.00
CA LEU A 770 -2.46 -7.33 -21.50
C LEU A 770 -1.62 -8.32 -22.29
N GLN A 771 -1.63 -8.24 -23.62
CA GLN A 771 -0.80 -9.07 -24.48
C GLN A 771 0.69 -8.86 -24.19
N ARG A 772 1.12 -7.61 -23.94
CA ARG A 772 2.50 -7.31 -23.59
C ARG A 772 2.90 -7.97 -22.26
N LEU A 773 2.06 -7.87 -21.23
CA LEU A 773 2.31 -8.53 -19.95
C LEU A 773 2.34 -10.06 -20.10
N GLU A 774 1.45 -10.64 -20.92
CA GLU A 774 1.44 -12.07 -21.22
C GLU A 774 2.75 -12.51 -21.90
N LEU A 775 3.23 -11.77 -22.91
CA LEU A 775 4.50 -12.07 -23.58
C LEU A 775 5.71 -12.04 -22.62
N ILE A 776 5.76 -11.07 -21.71
CA ILE A 776 6.82 -11.00 -20.69
C ILE A 776 6.71 -12.20 -19.74
N THR A 777 5.48 -12.54 -19.33
CA THR A 777 5.22 -13.70 -18.47
C THR A 777 5.62 -15.00 -19.16
N MET A 778 5.34 -15.15 -20.45
CA MET A 778 5.79 -16.28 -21.27
C MET A 778 7.31 -16.43 -21.23
N ASP A 779 8.05 -15.32 -21.37
CA ASP A 779 9.51 -15.35 -21.33
C ASP A 779 10.04 -15.71 -19.95
N CYS A 780 9.38 -15.29 -18.86
CA CYS A 780 9.69 -15.77 -17.51
C CYS A 780 9.49 -17.29 -17.39
N LEU A 781 8.35 -17.81 -17.83
CA LEU A 781 8.01 -19.24 -17.73
C LEU A 781 8.97 -20.14 -18.54
N LYS A 782 9.36 -19.74 -19.75
CA LYS A 782 10.35 -20.47 -20.58
C LYS A 782 11.70 -20.62 -19.89
N ASN A 783 12.07 -19.61 -19.11
CA ASN A 783 13.34 -19.53 -18.40
C ASN A 783 13.31 -20.27 -17.05
N ALA A 784 12.20 -20.95 -16.71
CA ALA A 784 12.16 -21.85 -15.56
C ALA A 784 13.32 -22.86 -15.63
N HIS A 785 14.12 -22.91 -14.57
CA HIS A 785 15.29 -23.79 -14.50
C HIS A 785 14.98 -25.18 -13.92
N SER A 786 13.83 -25.33 -13.26
CA SER A 786 13.40 -26.55 -12.59
C SER A 786 11.86 -26.64 -12.57
N PRO A 787 11.29 -27.84 -12.40
CA PRO A 787 9.85 -28.02 -12.21
C PRO A 787 9.30 -27.21 -11.02
N TRP A 788 10.09 -27.07 -9.95
CA TRP A 788 9.70 -26.28 -8.78
C TRP A 788 9.58 -24.79 -9.11
N HIS A 789 10.57 -24.24 -9.82
CA HIS A 789 10.55 -22.83 -10.24
C HIS A 789 9.38 -22.56 -11.20
N LEU A 790 9.11 -23.47 -12.13
CA LEU A 790 7.93 -23.36 -13.00
C LEU A 790 6.64 -23.31 -12.16
N VAL A 791 6.44 -24.29 -11.27
CA VAL A 791 5.23 -24.37 -10.43
C VAL A 791 5.07 -23.13 -9.56
N ASP A 792 6.15 -22.59 -9.00
CA ASP A 792 6.13 -21.35 -8.21
C ASP A 792 5.59 -20.16 -9.02
N MET A 793 6.10 -19.94 -10.24
CA MET A 793 5.60 -18.89 -11.13
C MET A 793 4.13 -19.09 -11.52
N LEU A 794 3.70 -20.35 -11.72
CA LEU A 794 2.29 -20.67 -12.02
C LEU A 794 1.34 -20.33 -10.86
N THR A 795 1.82 -20.21 -9.62
CA THR A 795 0.96 -19.80 -8.49
C THR A 795 0.48 -18.34 -8.60
N GLN A 796 1.17 -17.54 -9.42
CA GLN A 796 0.94 -16.11 -9.64
C GLN A 796 0.66 -15.80 -11.12
N THR A 797 0.33 -16.81 -11.93
CA THR A 797 0.07 -16.64 -13.35
C THR A 797 -1.33 -17.14 -13.67
N SER A 798 -2.20 -16.26 -14.17
CA SER A 798 -3.52 -16.68 -14.64
C SER A 798 -3.41 -17.61 -15.86
N LEU A 799 -4.25 -18.66 -15.90
CA LEU A 799 -4.26 -19.61 -17.01
C LEU A 799 -4.84 -18.96 -18.28
N SER A 800 -4.12 -19.05 -19.40
CA SER A 800 -4.62 -18.77 -20.75
C SER A 800 -4.28 -19.93 -21.70
N PRO A 801 -5.00 -20.09 -22.84
CA PRO A 801 -4.67 -21.11 -23.84
C PRO A 801 -3.23 -21.02 -24.34
N GLU A 802 -2.72 -19.81 -24.57
CA GLU A 802 -1.38 -19.52 -25.06
C GLU A 802 -0.32 -19.89 -24.02
N LEU A 803 -0.53 -19.51 -22.75
CA LEU A 803 0.36 -19.88 -21.65
C LEU A 803 0.34 -21.38 -21.39
N LEU A 804 -0.82 -22.05 -21.50
CA LEU A 804 -0.91 -23.51 -21.36
C LEU A 804 -0.09 -24.24 -22.42
N ALA A 805 -0.25 -23.84 -23.69
CA ALA A 805 0.51 -24.42 -24.79
C ALA A 805 2.01 -24.23 -24.59
N LEU A 806 2.43 -23.04 -24.15
CA LEU A 806 3.82 -22.75 -23.83
C LEU A 806 4.35 -23.60 -22.67
N VAL A 807 3.58 -23.75 -21.60
CA VAL A 807 3.97 -24.55 -20.43
C VAL A 807 4.14 -26.01 -20.83
N GLN A 808 3.21 -26.56 -21.61
CA GLN A 808 3.31 -27.93 -22.16
C GLN A 808 4.56 -28.10 -23.04
N GLN A 809 4.85 -27.12 -23.91
CA GLN A 809 6.07 -27.11 -24.71
C GLN A 809 7.33 -27.04 -23.85
N THR A 810 7.33 -26.21 -22.81
CA THR A 810 8.46 -26.05 -21.87
C THR A 810 8.71 -27.36 -21.14
N ILE A 811 7.66 -28.01 -20.62
CA ILE A 811 7.75 -29.32 -19.96
C ILE A 811 8.36 -30.36 -20.91
N SER A 812 7.83 -30.45 -22.14
CA SER A 812 8.29 -31.41 -23.15
C SER A 812 9.75 -31.17 -23.55
N SER A 813 10.11 -29.94 -23.89
CA SER A 813 11.48 -29.57 -24.31
C SER A 813 12.54 -29.76 -23.22
N ARG A 814 12.17 -29.61 -21.94
CA ARG A 814 13.05 -29.83 -20.79
C ARG A 814 13.08 -31.29 -20.31
N GLY A 815 12.27 -32.17 -20.90
CA GLY A 815 12.15 -33.58 -20.50
C GLY A 815 11.50 -33.77 -19.12
N TRP A 816 10.72 -32.79 -18.64
CA TRP A 816 10.03 -32.88 -17.35
C TRP A 816 8.77 -33.75 -17.46
N GLN A 817 8.41 -34.41 -16.36
CA GLN A 817 7.22 -35.24 -16.29
C GLN A 817 6.05 -34.44 -15.72
N ILE A 818 4.90 -34.50 -16.37
CA ILE A 818 3.67 -33.84 -15.88
C ILE A 818 3.27 -34.36 -14.50
N SER A 819 3.45 -35.66 -14.23
CA SER A 819 3.20 -36.26 -12.92
C SER A 819 4.04 -35.62 -11.80
N ASP A 820 5.31 -35.33 -12.09
CA ASP A 820 6.23 -34.69 -11.15
C ASP A 820 5.83 -33.23 -10.85
N LEU A 821 5.38 -32.48 -11.87
CA LEU A 821 4.83 -31.14 -11.66
C LEU A 821 3.55 -31.17 -10.82
N ARG A 822 2.68 -32.15 -11.04
CA ARG A 822 1.44 -32.30 -10.27
C ARG A 822 1.72 -32.57 -8.79
N GLU A 823 2.67 -33.44 -8.48
CA GLU A 823 3.08 -33.67 -7.09
C GLU A 823 3.59 -32.36 -6.45
N LYS A 824 4.38 -31.58 -7.19
CA LYS A 824 4.88 -30.27 -6.71
C LYS A 824 3.76 -29.25 -6.50
N ILE A 825 2.77 -29.20 -7.40
CA ILE A 825 1.57 -28.37 -7.25
C ILE A 825 0.83 -28.73 -5.95
N GLU A 826 0.61 -30.03 -5.70
CA GLU A 826 -0.08 -30.49 -4.49
C GLU A 826 0.68 -30.10 -3.22
N ARG A 827 2.01 -30.28 -3.20
CA ARG A 827 2.87 -29.92 -2.06
C ARG A 827 2.91 -28.42 -1.82
N LEU A 828 3.04 -27.60 -2.87
CA LEU A 828 3.08 -26.14 -2.74
C LEU A 828 1.73 -25.56 -2.31
N SER A 829 0.63 -26.09 -2.86
CA SER A 829 -0.74 -25.62 -2.61
C SER A 829 -1.09 -25.55 -1.12
N ALA A 830 -0.57 -26.46 -0.29
CA ALA A 830 -0.81 -26.47 1.15
C ALA A 830 -0.24 -25.22 1.88
N THR A 831 0.69 -24.50 1.26
CA THR A 831 1.38 -23.34 1.85
C THR A 831 0.88 -21.99 1.32
N LEU A 832 0.16 -22.01 0.20
CA LEU A 832 -0.32 -20.82 -0.48
C LEU A 832 -1.53 -20.20 0.23
N GLU A 833 -1.71 -18.90 0.05
CA GLU A 833 -2.95 -18.22 0.41
C GLU A 833 -4.11 -18.67 -0.49
N LYS A 834 -5.35 -18.43 -0.05
CA LYS A 834 -6.57 -18.89 -0.75
C LYS A 834 -6.60 -18.50 -2.24
N ARG A 835 -6.24 -17.26 -2.57
CA ARG A 835 -6.15 -16.76 -3.95
C ARG A 835 -5.19 -17.60 -4.81
N ASN A 836 -3.95 -17.75 -4.37
CA ASN A 836 -2.93 -18.44 -5.16
C ASN A 836 -3.22 -19.94 -5.27
N ARG A 837 -3.93 -20.53 -4.28
CA ARG A 837 -4.48 -21.89 -4.39
C ARG A 837 -5.51 -22.03 -5.50
N LYS A 838 -6.37 -21.03 -5.70
CA LYS A 838 -7.34 -21.00 -6.81
C LYS A 838 -6.63 -20.92 -8.16
N VAL A 839 -5.65 -20.03 -8.28
CA VAL A 839 -4.84 -19.85 -9.50
C VAL A 839 -4.12 -21.15 -9.86
N ILE A 840 -3.33 -21.72 -8.94
CA ILE A 840 -2.59 -22.97 -9.21
C ILE A 840 -3.52 -24.18 -9.40
N GLY A 841 -4.71 -24.17 -8.78
CA GLY A 841 -5.72 -25.21 -8.96
C GLY A 841 -6.21 -25.33 -10.40
N GLN A 842 -6.33 -24.20 -11.12
CA GLN A 842 -6.69 -24.19 -12.55
C GLN A 842 -5.60 -24.85 -13.40
N TRP A 843 -4.33 -24.54 -13.12
CA TRP A 843 -3.18 -25.19 -13.76
C TRP A 843 -3.14 -26.70 -13.49
N GLY A 844 -3.39 -27.11 -12.25
CA GLY A 844 -3.45 -28.52 -11.87
C GLY A 844 -4.59 -29.32 -12.52
N GLN A 845 -5.64 -28.64 -13.01
CA GLN A 845 -6.70 -29.24 -13.81
C GLN A 845 -6.33 -29.28 -15.30
N ALA A 846 -5.73 -28.22 -15.83
CA ALA A 846 -5.34 -28.11 -17.23
C ALA A 846 -4.16 -29.03 -17.62
N LEU A 847 -3.28 -29.35 -16.67
CA LEU A 847 -2.14 -30.26 -16.85
C LEU A 847 -2.50 -31.74 -16.58
N ARG A 848 -3.77 -32.13 -16.68
CA ARG A 848 -4.21 -33.51 -16.38
C ARG A 848 -4.11 -34.46 -17.55
#